data_AF-A0A9Q8SFB5-F1
#
_entry.id   AF-A0A9Q8SFB5-F1
#
_cell.length_a   1.000
_cell.length_b   1.000
_cell.length_c   1.000
_cell.angle_alpha   90.00
_cell.angle_beta   90.00
_cell.angle_gamma   90.00
#
_symmetry.space_group_name_H-M   'P 1'
#
loop_
_entity.id
_entity.type
_entity.pdbx_description
1 polymer ?
#
loop_
_entity_poly.entity_id
_entity_poly.type
_entity_poly.pdbx_seq_one_letter_code
_entity_poly.pdbx_strand_id
1 'polypeptide(L)'
;MNSRPTFYVFHGKVNKAVTSIGTSPWDDSCKRRRKLAAGALNRPRVESYAPILNLEAREFLKDLYEECCGGSVDLDFRPAVRRFALNLSLTLNYGTRASHVKSLEEDPLFSEIIYVESEISKLRDTRKNYTNYIPLLRYWEPIASVLGLQSTPKNHAGDIGRRRLEYNDVLLSRLKDEIARGKDKPCIQGAVLKDPESATLTREELISVSLSMMAGADSNQPTLAWAILLLAHRPDIQDKAYAAIQDAGVLQQSSNTYASKKIDYIDALTKEISRYFVVLKLALPKATYADAAWESATIPANTLVFLNSWSCNRGDFATTQMKCHIRLTAKPDPDLFKEPEVFAPERWLPDAPDQYAHQFAFGPRNIRTSGTRLHAVSSHSQLIIVKDNGLGAMSSPNLNAADLFGVKGLIAVVTGGGTGIGLMIAQGLEANGAIVYIIGRRKEALEQAAKTAKNGNIRTIQGDITSKSDLERAVAEIKEAHGYVNVVIANSGIGGPALKGLPPNPTIAQYCDFVFGWEQKDFTETFAVNATGVFFTVAAFLELLDEGNKRSNFKQRSQVIATSSIGAYNRNPMGFAYGASKAAVVHMFKQLSTTLVPFNIRANVIAPGFYPSEMTTATVEAHKEGWPKTTIPEERAGDVEDMAGAVLFLVSRAGAYTNGNVLVTDGGRLGIVPSSY
;
A
#
# COMPACT_ATOMS: atom_id res chain seq x y z
N MET A 1 0.69 -5.31 -21.59
CA MET A 1 1.33 -5.90 -20.39
C MET A 1 0.83 -7.33 -20.06
N ASN A 2 0.64 -8.23 -21.04
CA ASN A 2 0.00 -9.54 -20.78
C ASN A 2 0.95 -10.75 -20.79
N SER A 3 2.26 -10.54 -20.93
CA SER A 3 3.23 -11.64 -20.88
C SER A 3 3.63 -11.97 -19.43
N ARG A 4 4.16 -13.18 -19.23
CA ARG A 4 4.74 -13.64 -17.95
C ARG A 4 6.27 -13.66 -18.06
N PRO A 5 6.99 -13.31 -16.99
CA PRO A 5 8.44 -13.41 -16.96
C PRO A 5 8.90 -14.87 -16.96
N THR A 6 10.10 -15.12 -17.44
CA THR A 6 10.79 -16.41 -17.35
C THR A 6 11.85 -16.35 -16.24
N PHE A 7 11.68 -17.17 -15.21
CA PHE A 7 12.60 -17.27 -14.08
C PHE A 7 13.59 -18.40 -14.26
N TYR A 8 14.83 -18.19 -13.81
CA TYR A 8 15.91 -19.17 -13.94
C TYR A 8 15.60 -20.48 -13.21
N VAL A 9 15.12 -20.43 -11.97
CA VAL A 9 14.83 -21.63 -11.18
C VAL A 9 13.54 -22.29 -11.64
N PHE A 10 12.42 -21.56 -11.61
CA PHE A 10 11.11 -22.16 -11.88
C PHE A 10 10.94 -22.56 -13.35
N HIS A 11 11.30 -21.72 -14.32
CA HIS A 11 11.17 -22.06 -15.74
C HIS A 11 12.39 -22.82 -16.27
N GLY A 12 13.60 -22.46 -15.83
CA GLY A 12 14.84 -23.07 -16.32
C GLY A 12 15.19 -24.42 -15.70
N LYS A 13 14.75 -24.70 -14.46
CA LYS A 13 15.02 -25.98 -13.77
C LYS A 13 13.76 -26.82 -13.52
N VAL A 14 12.71 -26.26 -12.92
CA VAL A 14 11.49 -27.03 -12.54
C VAL A 14 10.60 -27.33 -13.75
N ASN A 15 10.19 -26.31 -14.48
CA ASN A 15 9.21 -26.39 -15.58
C ASN A 15 9.88 -26.29 -16.96
N LYS A 16 11.08 -26.87 -17.10
CA LYS A 16 11.88 -26.79 -18.33
C LYS A 16 11.14 -27.33 -19.56
N ALA A 17 10.33 -28.37 -19.37
CA ALA A 17 9.56 -29.00 -20.45
C ALA A 17 8.15 -28.41 -20.62
N VAL A 18 7.46 -28.08 -19.52
CA VAL A 18 6.05 -27.67 -19.53
C VAL A 18 5.79 -26.55 -18.54
N THR A 19 5.21 -25.44 -18.99
CA THR A 19 4.80 -24.33 -18.12
C THR A 19 3.29 -24.26 -18.02
N SER A 20 2.74 -23.90 -16.84
CA SER A 20 1.29 -23.67 -16.69
C SER A 20 0.83 -22.42 -17.45
N ILE A 21 -0.45 -22.35 -17.83
CA ILE A 21 -1.04 -21.19 -18.51
C ILE A 21 -0.82 -19.90 -17.73
N GLY A 22 -0.91 -19.97 -16.39
CA GLY A 22 -0.71 -18.82 -15.50
C GLY A 22 0.73 -18.30 -15.47
N THR A 23 1.70 -19.08 -15.93
CA THR A 23 3.15 -18.80 -15.85
C THR A 23 3.87 -18.76 -17.21
N SER A 24 3.19 -19.11 -18.30
CA SER A 24 3.76 -19.07 -19.65
C SER A 24 3.83 -17.63 -20.19
N PRO A 25 4.89 -17.27 -20.93
CA PRO A 25 4.90 -16.08 -21.77
C PRO A 25 3.70 -16.03 -22.73
N TRP A 26 3.37 -14.83 -23.21
CA TRP A 26 2.26 -14.67 -24.15
C TRP A 26 2.68 -15.01 -25.58
N ASP A 27 2.49 -16.27 -25.97
CA ASP A 27 2.76 -16.81 -27.30
C ASP A 27 1.53 -17.55 -27.89
N ASP A 28 1.64 -18.05 -29.11
CA ASP A 28 0.52 -18.74 -29.78
C ASP A 28 0.13 -20.06 -29.11
N SER A 29 1.08 -20.76 -28.48
CA SER A 29 0.78 -21.95 -27.66
C SER A 29 -0.06 -21.59 -26.43
N CYS A 30 0.29 -20.51 -25.72
CA CYS A 30 -0.44 -19.99 -24.57
C CYS A 30 -1.86 -19.56 -24.97
N LYS A 31 -2.03 -18.91 -26.13
CA LYS A 31 -3.36 -18.56 -26.66
C LYS A 31 -4.23 -19.79 -26.91
N ARG A 32 -3.68 -20.84 -27.55
CA ARG A 32 -4.41 -22.10 -27.80
C ARG A 32 -4.82 -22.79 -26.51
N ARG A 33 -3.87 -23.00 -25.59
CA ARG A 33 -4.13 -23.60 -24.27
C ARG A 33 -5.19 -22.83 -23.48
N ARG A 34 -5.16 -21.49 -23.54
CA ARG A 34 -6.16 -20.64 -22.89
C ARG A 34 -7.55 -20.76 -23.52
N LYS A 35 -7.66 -20.82 -24.84
CA LYS A 35 -8.94 -21.01 -25.55
C LYS A 35 -9.62 -22.31 -25.12
N LEU A 36 -8.87 -23.40 -25.07
CA LEU A 36 -9.39 -24.71 -24.67
C LEU A 36 -9.81 -24.76 -23.21
N ALA A 37 -8.97 -24.23 -22.30
CA ALA A 37 -9.34 -24.08 -20.91
C ALA A 37 -10.60 -23.22 -20.72
N ALA A 38 -10.79 -22.17 -21.55
CA ALA A 38 -12.01 -21.35 -21.54
C ALA A 38 -13.26 -22.17 -21.91
N GLY A 39 -13.14 -23.06 -22.89
CA GLY A 39 -14.21 -23.96 -23.32
C GLY A 39 -14.67 -24.91 -22.22
N ALA A 40 -13.73 -25.42 -21.42
CA ALA A 40 -14.02 -26.31 -20.30
C ALA A 40 -14.54 -25.59 -19.04
N LEU A 41 -14.35 -24.26 -18.94
CA LEU A 41 -14.70 -23.45 -17.76
C LEU A 41 -15.84 -22.45 -18.01
N ASN A 42 -16.59 -22.59 -19.11
CA ASN A 42 -17.75 -21.73 -19.36
C ASN A 42 -18.91 -22.04 -18.39
N ARG A 43 -19.87 -21.12 -18.28
CA ARG A 43 -20.97 -21.22 -17.30
C ARG A 43 -21.76 -22.54 -17.39
N PRO A 44 -22.21 -23.01 -18.57
CA PRO A 44 -22.87 -24.32 -18.68
C PRO A 44 -22.01 -25.50 -18.19
N ARG A 45 -20.70 -25.50 -18.49
CA ARG A 45 -19.78 -26.54 -18.03
C ARG A 45 -19.56 -26.48 -16.52
N VAL A 46 -19.44 -25.30 -15.93
CA VAL A 46 -19.32 -25.14 -14.48
C VAL A 46 -20.56 -25.65 -13.75
N GLU A 47 -21.75 -25.37 -14.28
CA GLU A 47 -23.01 -25.91 -13.74
C GLU A 47 -23.03 -27.46 -13.80
N SER A 48 -22.42 -28.08 -14.82
CA SER A 48 -22.28 -29.55 -14.89
C SER A 48 -21.37 -30.16 -13.81
N TYR A 49 -20.50 -29.35 -13.18
CA TYR A 49 -19.64 -29.79 -12.09
C TYR A 49 -20.26 -29.61 -10.71
N ALA A 50 -21.45 -29.00 -10.61
CA ALA A 50 -22.15 -28.77 -9.35
C ALA A 50 -22.33 -30.02 -8.46
N PRO A 51 -22.61 -31.23 -9.01
CA PRO A 51 -22.69 -32.44 -8.18
C PRO A 51 -21.38 -32.79 -7.47
N ILE A 52 -20.23 -32.52 -8.11
CA ILE A 52 -18.91 -32.75 -7.52
C ILE A 52 -18.69 -31.78 -6.36
N LEU A 53 -19.01 -30.50 -6.57
CA LEU A 53 -18.92 -29.46 -5.52
C LEU A 53 -19.78 -29.82 -4.31
N ASN A 54 -21.02 -30.27 -4.55
CA ASN A 54 -21.94 -30.67 -3.49
C ASN A 54 -21.42 -31.88 -2.70
N LEU A 55 -20.88 -32.88 -3.41
CA LEU A 55 -20.31 -34.06 -2.78
C LEU A 55 -19.14 -33.69 -1.86
N GLU A 56 -18.15 -32.95 -2.37
CA GLU A 56 -16.98 -32.59 -1.57
C GLU A 56 -17.35 -31.67 -0.40
N ALA A 57 -18.31 -30.75 -0.57
CA ALA A 57 -18.77 -29.89 0.52
C ALA A 57 -19.43 -30.69 1.65
N ARG A 58 -20.30 -31.66 1.31
CA ARG A 58 -20.94 -32.54 2.30
C ARG A 58 -19.94 -33.41 3.03
N GLU A 59 -19.01 -34.00 2.29
CA GLU A 59 -17.97 -34.86 2.83
C GLU A 59 -17.02 -34.08 3.75
N PHE A 60 -16.70 -32.84 3.39
CA PHE A 60 -15.97 -31.92 4.25
C PHE A 60 -16.72 -31.64 5.56
N LEU A 61 -18.02 -31.31 5.51
CA LEU A 61 -18.82 -31.08 6.73
C LEU A 61 -18.92 -32.35 7.58
N LYS A 62 -19.02 -33.51 6.96
CA LYS A 62 -19.03 -34.81 7.64
C LYS A 62 -17.70 -35.06 8.36
N ASP A 63 -16.57 -34.82 7.70
CA ASP A 63 -15.23 -34.95 8.32
C ASP A 63 -15.13 -34.05 9.56
N LEU A 64 -15.57 -32.78 9.46
CA LEU A 64 -15.55 -31.85 10.60
C LEU A 64 -16.44 -32.32 11.76
N TYR A 65 -17.64 -32.85 11.45
CA TYR A 65 -18.59 -33.33 12.45
C TYR A 65 -18.09 -34.59 13.18
N GLU A 66 -17.46 -35.50 12.44
CA GLU A 66 -16.85 -36.71 13.01
C GLU A 66 -15.63 -36.35 13.87
N GLU A 67 -14.78 -35.44 13.40
CA GLU A 67 -13.58 -35.00 14.11
C GLU A 67 -13.90 -34.26 15.42
N CYS A 68 -14.96 -33.45 15.44
CA CYS A 68 -15.43 -32.82 16.67
C CYS A 68 -16.34 -33.72 17.54
N CYS A 69 -16.57 -34.98 17.14
CA CYS A 69 -17.46 -35.92 17.84
C CYS A 69 -18.85 -35.32 18.15
N GLY A 70 -19.44 -34.61 17.17
CA GLY A 70 -20.71 -33.90 17.36
C GLY A 70 -20.63 -32.66 18.25
N GLY A 71 -19.42 -32.11 18.45
CA GLY A 71 -19.15 -30.91 19.24
C GLY A 71 -18.64 -31.17 20.66
N SER A 72 -18.34 -32.42 21.01
CA SER A 72 -17.83 -32.78 22.34
C SER A 72 -16.33 -32.55 22.52
N VAL A 73 -15.57 -32.40 21.43
CA VAL A 73 -14.13 -32.12 21.44
C VAL A 73 -13.78 -30.95 20.52
N ASP A 74 -12.71 -30.25 20.85
CA ASP A 74 -12.17 -29.17 20.03
C ASP A 74 -11.75 -29.67 18.64
N LEU A 75 -12.04 -28.88 17.61
CA LEU A 75 -11.87 -29.24 16.21
C LEU A 75 -10.55 -28.73 15.63
N ASP A 76 -9.68 -29.64 15.16
CA ASP A 76 -8.59 -29.29 14.25
C ASP A 76 -9.06 -29.40 12.79
N PHE A 77 -9.58 -28.32 12.22
CA PHE A 77 -10.14 -28.35 10.86
C PHE A 77 -9.08 -28.46 9.72
N ARG A 78 -7.77 -28.40 10.02
CA ARG A 78 -6.72 -28.31 8.99
C ARG A 78 -6.63 -29.56 8.09
N PRO A 79 -6.70 -30.80 8.60
CA PRO A 79 -6.67 -32.00 7.77
C PRO A 79 -7.87 -32.09 6.83
N ALA A 80 -9.08 -31.78 7.34
CA ALA A 80 -10.30 -31.74 6.54
C ALA A 80 -10.23 -30.70 5.42
N VAL A 81 -9.74 -29.48 5.72
CA VAL A 81 -9.57 -28.42 4.71
C VAL A 81 -8.54 -28.81 3.64
N ARG A 82 -7.44 -29.48 4.04
CA ARG A 82 -6.44 -30.00 3.10
C ARG A 82 -7.03 -31.07 2.17
N ARG A 83 -7.82 -32.00 2.71
CA ARG A 83 -8.51 -33.03 1.91
C ARG A 83 -9.48 -32.39 0.93
N PHE A 84 -10.32 -31.49 1.41
CA PHE A 84 -11.31 -30.79 0.59
C PHE A 84 -10.64 -30.08 -0.60
N ALA A 85 -9.59 -29.28 -0.34
CA ALA A 85 -8.91 -28.52 -1.39
C ALA A 85 -8.26 -29.44 -2.44
N LEU A 86 -7.58 -30.51 -2.00
CA LEU A 86 -6.94 -31.45 -2.91
C LEU A 86 -7.96 -32.26 -3.72
N ASN A 87 -8.99 -32.82 -3.07
CA ASN A 87 -10.04 -33.58 -3.73
C ASN A 87 -10.81 -32.74 -4.73
N LEU A 88 -11.09 -31.48 -4.39
CA LEU A 88 -11.77 -30.58 -5.29
C LEU A 88 -10.96 -30.38 -6.58
N SER A 89 -9.66 -30.10 -6.47
CA SER A 89 -8.79 -29.94 -7.64
C SER A 89 -8.62 -31.23 -8.44
N LEU A 90 -8.39 -32.37 -7.79
CA LEU A 90 -8.19 -33.65 -8.48
C LEU A 90 -9.46 -34.18 -9.14
N THR A 91 -10.62 -34.01 -8.49
CA THR A 91 -11.90 -34.49 -9.02
C THR A 91 -12.35 -33.60 -10.16
N LEU A 92 -12.23 -32.27 -10.02
CA LEU A 92 -12.56 -31.36 -11.12
C LEU A 92 -11.60 -31.50 -12.29
N ASN A 93 -10.31 -31.76 -12.07
CA ASN A 93 -9.35 -31.85 -13.16
C ASN A 93 -9.34 -33.24 -13.81
N TYR A 94 -9.25 -34.31 -13.03
CA TYR A 94 -9.03 -35.68 -13.49
C TYR A 94 -10.16 -36.67 -13.16
N GLY A 95 -11.20 -36.25 -12.44
CA GLY A 95 -12.22 -37.18 -11.92
C GLY A 95 -11.69 -38.11 -10.81
N THR A 96 -10.47 -37.88 -10.32
CA THR A 96 -9.80 -38.69 -9.29
C THR A 96 -10.02 -38.10 -7.90
N ARG A 97 -10.29 -38.94 -6.89
CA ARG A 97 -10.66 -38.51 -5.54
C ARG A 97 -10.03 -39.41 -4.47
N ALA A 98 -9.55 -38.84 -3.37
CA ALA A 98 -9.18 -39.58 -2.16
C ALA A 98 -10.43 -39.86 -1.29
N SER A 99 -10.59 -41.10 -0.84
CA SER A 99 -11.77 -41.55 -0.08
C SER A 99 -11.79 -41.02 1.36
N HIS A 100 -10.65 -41.02 2.06
CA HIS A 100 -10.52 -40.60 3.46
C HIS A 100 -9.36 -39.63 3.67
N VAL A 101 -9.34 -38.92 4.80
CA VAL A 101 -8.23 -38.01 5.19
C VAL A 101 -6.91 -38.78 5.29
N LYS A 102 -6.93 -39.98 5.87
CA LYS A 102 -5.75 -40.86 5.99
C LYS A 102 -5.17 -41.28 4.63
N SER A 103 -6.02 -41.37 3.60
CA SER A 103 -5.59 -41.70 2.24
C SER A 103 -4.65 -40.64 1.65
N LEU A 104 -4.61 -39.42 2.19
CA LEU A 104 -3.66 -38.40 1.74
C LEU A 104 -2.20 -38.74 2.09
N GLU A 105 -1.99 -39.53 3.14
CA GLU A 105 -0.66 -39.89 3.63
C GLU A 105 -0.31 -41.34 3.28
N GLU A 106 -1.32 -42.23 3.31
CA GLU A 106 -1.17 -43.66 3.05
C GLU A 106 -1.08 -44.00 1.55
N ASP A 107 -1.75 -43.24 0.66
CA ASP A 107 -1.66 -43.45 -0.78
C ASP A 107 -0.36 -42.83 -1.31
N PRO A 108 0.55 -43.62 -1.90
CA PRO A 108 1.80 -43.12 -2.42
C PRO A 108 1.62 -41.99 -3.44
N LEU A 109 0.57 -42.04 -4.28
CA LEU A 109 0.31 -41.02 -5.30
C LEU A 109 -0.14 -39.70 -4.68
N PHE A 110 -1.06 -39.72 -3.72
CA PHE A 110 -1.53 -38.48 -3.07
C PHE A 110 -0.44 -37.85 -2.20
N SER A 111 0.31 -38.68 -1.46
CA SER A 111 1.45 -38.23 -0.66
C SER A 111 2.52 -37.59 -1.55
N GLU A 112 2.80 -38.19 -2.71
CA GLU A 112 3.72 -37.65 -3.71
C GLU A 112 3.25 -36.30 -4.28
N ILE A 113 1.98 -36.19 -4.68
CA ILE A 113 1.39 -34.94 -5.19
C ILE A 113 1.54 -33.83 -4.14
N ILE A 114 1.19 -34.14 -2.90
CA ILE A 114 1.27 -33.21 -1.77
C ILE A 114 2.71 -32.73 -1.56
N TYR A 115 3.68 -33.65 -1.55
CA TYR A 115 5.08 -33.32 -1.36
C TYR A 115 5.61 -32.45 -2.51
N VAL A 116 5.37 -32.87 -3.75
CA VAL A 116 5.84 -32.17 -4.95
C VAL A 116 5.24 -30.77 -5.06
N GLU A 117 3.92 -30.60 -4.88
CA GLU A 117 3.30 -29.26 -4.96
C GLU A 117 3.77 -28.34 -3.82
N SER A 118 4.01 -28.87 -2.62
CA SER A 118 4.60 -28.11 -1.50
C SER A 118 6.01 -27.60 -1.83
N GLU A 119 6.87 -28.45 -2.39
CA GLU A 119 8.22 -28.06 -2.83
C GLU A 119 8.18 -27.05 -3.98
N ILE A 120 7.28 -27.24 -4.95
CA ILE A 120 7.09 -26.30 -6.05
C ILE A 120 6.65 -24.93 -5.53
N SER A 121 5.76 -24.88 -4.54
CA SER A 121 5.33 -23.63 -3.92
C SER A 121 6.51 -22.87 -3.30
N LYS A 122 7.45 -23.58 -2.65
CA LYS A 122 8.70 -22.99 -2.11
C LYS A 122 9.62 -22.49 -3.23
N LEU A 123 9.80 -23.28 -4.30
CA LEU A 123 10.64 -22.93 -5.45
C LEU A 123 10.06 -21.79 -6.30
N ARG A 124 8.75 -21.55 -6.19
CA ARG A 124 8.03 -20.45 -6.84
C ARG A 124 8.05 -19.15 -6.02
N ASP A 125 8.42 -19.19 -4.73
CA ASP A 125 8.44 -17.99 -3.86
C ASP A 125 9.45 -16.96 -4.39
N THR A 126 8.95 -15.78 -4.75
CA THR A 126 9.73 -14.68 -5.31
C THR A 126 10.60 -13.98 -4.26
N ARG A 127 10.40 -14.24 -2.96
CA ARG A 127 11.18 -13.61 -1.87
C ARG A 127 12.48 -14.35 -1.55
N LYS A 128 12.51 -15.68 -1.75
CA LYS A 128 13.61 -16.53 -1.28
C LYS A 128 14.59 -16.91 -2.40
N ASN A 129 14.15 -16.89 -3.65
CA ASN A 129 14.94 -17.39 -4.78
C ASN A 129 15.77 -16.28 -5.44
N TYR A 130 16.81 -15.82 -4.75
CA TYR A 130 17.70 -14.74 -5.22
C TYR A 130 18.41 -15.06 -6.55
N THR A 131 18.62 -16.33 -6.87
CA THR A 131 19.19 -16.80 -8.15
C THR A 131 18.37 -16.41 -9.38
N ASN A 132 17.08 -16.10 -9.19
CA ASN A 132 16.23 -15.53 -10.23
C ASN A 132 16.64 -14.09 -10.60
N TYR A 133 17.11 -13.31 -9.62
CA TYR A 133 17.36 -11.86 -9.76
C TYR A 133 18.84 -11.51 -9.86
N ILE A 134 19.72 -12.32 -9.27
CA ILE A 134 21.17 -12.08 -9.23
C ILE A 134 21.87 -13.17 -10.05
N PRO A 135 22.26 -12.90 -11.31
CA PRO A 135 22.87 -13.89 -12.18
C PRO A 135 24.16 -14.50 -11.62
N LEU A 136 24.95 -13.74 -10.85
CA LEU A 136 26.19 -14.22 -10.24
C LEU A 136 25.97 -15.39 -9.26
N LEU A 137 24.83 -15.42 -8.56
CA LEU A 137 24.50 -16.52 -7.65
C LEU A 137 24.24 -17.85 -8.37
N ARG A 138 24.03 -17.84 -9.69
CA ARG A 138 23.82 -19.07 -10.49
C ARG A 138 25.08 -19.91 -10.58
N TYR A 139 26.26 -19.30 -10.42
CA TYR A 139 27.55 -20.00 -10.38
C TYR A 139 27.89 -20.50 -8.97
N TRP A 140 27.24 -19.97 -7.93
CA TRP A 140 27.48 -20.38 -6.55
C TRP A 140 27.01 -21.80 -6.24
N GLU A 141 25.86 -22.24 -6.76
CA GLU A 141 25.37 -23.61 -6.53
C GLU A 141 26.34 -24.69 -7.05
N PRO A 142 26.87 -24.62 -8.29
CA PRO A 142 27.92 -25.54 -8.75
C PRO A 142 29.17 -25.50 -7.86
N ILE A 143 29.63 -24.31 -7.47
CA ILE A 143 30.85 -24.13 -6.66
C ILE A 143 30.66 -24.70 -5.25
N ALA A 144 29.55 -24.38 -4.59
CA ALA A 144 29.24 -24.85 -3.25
C ALA A 144 28.99 -26.36 -3.22
N SER A 145 28.41 -26.93 -4.28
CA SER A 145 28.26 -28.39 -4.44
C SER A 145 29.60 -29.11 -4.67
N VAL A 146 30.54 -28.49 -5.38
CA VAL A 146 31.92 -29.01 -5.55
C VAL A 146 32.70 -28.92 -4.24
N LEU A 147 32.48 -27.87 -3.45
CA LEU A 147 33.14 -27.65 -2.16
C LEU A 147 32.48 -28.38 -0.97
N GLY A 148 31.41 -29.16 -1.21
CA GLY A 148 30.71 -29.91 -0.16
C GLY A 148 29.94 -29.05 0.86
N LEU A 149 29.66 -27.79 0.53
CA LEU A 149 29.06 -26.80 1.43
C LEU A 149 27.52 -26.74 1.37
N GLN A 150 26.87 -27.66 0.65
CA GLN A 150 25.41 -27.69 0.49
C GLN A 150 24.77 -28.96 1.07
N SER A 151 23.70 -28.78 1.83
CA SER A 151 22.88 -29.85 2.41
C SER A 151 21.78 -30.36 1.47
N THR A 152 21.51 -29.68 0.36
CA THR A 152 20.47 -30.04 -0.61
C THR A 152 21.02 -30.90 -1.75
N PRO A 153 20.28 -31.90 -2.26
CA PRO A 153 20.72 -32.75 -3.37
C PRO A 153 21.07 -31.94 -4.63
N LYS A 154 22.08 -32.40 -5.37
CA LYS A 154 22.40 -31.86 -6.70
C LYS A 154 21.13 -31.86 -7.57
N ASN A 155 20.76 -30.70 -8.10
CA ASN A 155 19.63 -30.53 -9.01
C ASN A 155 18.24 -30.87 -8.42
N HIS A 156 18.02 -30.64 -7.12
CA HIS A 156 16.70 -30.82 -6.45
C HIS A 156 15.52 -30.21 -7.24
N ALA A 157 15.66 -28.97 -7.73
CA ALA A 157 14.60 -28.30 -8.50
C ALA A 157 14.23 -29.04 -9.80
N GLY A 158 15.22 -29.64 -10.48
CA GLY A 158 14.97 -30.44 -11.68
C GLY A 158 14.31 -31.79 -11.36
N ASP A 159 14.68 -32.41 -10.24
CA ASP A 159 14.04 -33.64 -9.76
C ASP A 159 12.55 -33.43 -9.47
N ILE A 160 12.22 -32.39 -8.71
CA ILE A 160 10.84 -32.01 -8.39
C ILE A 160 10.02 -31.76 -9.66
N GLY A 161 10.62 -31.06 -10.65
CA GLY A 161 9.99 -30.82 -11.95
C GLY A 161 9.65 -32.10 -12.72
N ARG A 162 10.58 -33.07 -12.75
CA ARG A 162 10.37 -34.38 -13.37
C ARG A 162 9.27 -35.17 -12.67
N ARG A 163 9.34 -35.30 -11.34
CA ARG A 163 8.34 -36.03 -10.54
C ARG A 163 6.93 -35.45 -10.72
N ARG A 164 6.84 -34.12 -10.88
CA ARG A 164 5.58 -33.45 -11.22
C ARG A 164 4.97 -33.95 -12.52
N LEU A 165 5.78 -34.04 -13.57
CA LEU A 165 5.32 -34.52 -14.86
C LEU A 165 4.86 -35.98 -14.76
N GLU A 166 5.65 -36.83 -14.11
CA GLU A 166 5.36 -38.26 -13.95
C GLU A 166 4.00 -38.52 -13.29
N TYR A 167 3.69 -37.88 -12.16
CA TYR A 167 2.38 -38.09 -11.53
C TYR A 167 1.22 -37.52 -12.39
N ASN A 168 1.43 -36.38 -13.08
CA ASN A 168 0.43 -35.81 -13.98
C ASN A 168 0.15 -36.75 -15.16
N ASP A 169 1.18 -37.43 -15.67
CA ASP A 169 1.06 -38.44 -16.72
C ASP A 169 0.29 -39.67 -16.26
N VAL A 170 0.53 -40.14 -15.05
CA VAL A 170 -0.23 -41.25 -14.45
C VAL A 170 -1.72 -40.87 -14.39
N LEU A 171 -2.05 -39.68 -13.86
CA LEU A 171 -3.43 -39.20 -13.77
C LEU A 171 -4.09 -39.01 -15.14
N LEU A 172 -3.35 -38.43 -16.10
CA LEU A 172 -3.86 -38.22 -17.46
C LEU A 172 -4.08 -39.53 -18.21
N SER A 173 -3.18 -40.51 -18.06
CA SER A 173 -3.29 -41.82 -18.71
C SER A 173 -4.47 -42.59 -18.15
N ARG A 174 -4.65 -42.60 -16.82
CA ARG A 174 -5.82 -43.18 -16.18
C ARG A 174 -7.12 -42.57 -16.70
N LEU A 175 -7.19 -41.24 -16.81
CA LEU A 175 -8.37 -40.57 -17.35
C LEU A 175 -8.65 -40.96 -18.81
N LYS A 176 -7.62 -41.06 -19.65
CA LYS A 176 -7.78 -41.52 -21.05
C LYS A 176 -8.36 -42.94 -21.11
N ASP A 177 -7.88 -43.83 -20.26
CA ASP A 177 -8.41 -45.20 -20.17
C ASP A 177 -9.87 -45.24 -19.70
N GLU A 178 -10.23 -44.38 -18.73
CA GLU A 178 -11.61 -44.26 -18.25
C GLU A 178 -12.55 -43.72 -19.34
N ILE A 179 -12.10 -42.75 -20.13
CA ILE A 179 -12.85 -42.22 -21.30
C ILE A 179 -13.02 -43.31 -22.35
N ALA A 180 -11.95 -44.04 -22.69
CA ALA A 180 -12.00 -45.13 -23.67
C ALA A 180 -12.98 -46.24 -23.25
N ARG A 181 -13.16 -46.45 -21.93
CA ARG A 181 -14.11 -47.41 -21.36
C ARG A 181 -15.52 -46.83 -21.14
N GLY A 182 -15.74 -45.53 -21.41
CA GLY A 182 -17.01 -44.85 -21.16
C GLY A 182 -17.38 -44.73 -19.67
N LYS A 183 -16.40 -44.79 -18.76
CA LYS A 183 -16.60 -44.74 -17.30
C LYS A 183 -16.15 -43.42 -16.67
N ASP A 184 -15.72 -42.45 -17.48
CA ASP A 184 -15.20 -41.19 -16.99
C ASP A 184 -16.27 -40.34 -16.31
N LYS A 185 -15.89 -39.68 -15.22
CA LYS A 185 -16.72 -38.68 -14.57
C LYS A 185 -16.53 -37.33 -15.26
N PRO A 186 -17.57 -36.47 -15.34
CA PRO A 186 -17.43 -35.12 -15.88
C PRO A 186 -16.32 -34.34 -15.16
N CYS A 187 -15.25 -34.02 -15.88
CA CYS A 187 -14.11 -33.25 -15.38
C CYS A 187 -13.56 -32.34 -16.49
N ILE A 188 -12.69 -31.41 -16.11
CA ILE A 188 -12.12 -30.38 -17.00
C ILE A 188 -11.22 -31.03 -18.05
N GLN A 189 -10.28 -31.88 -17.65
CA GLN A 189 -9.38 -32.53 -18.59
C GLN A 189 -10.15 -33.51 -19.50
N GLY A 190 -11.20 -34.15 -18.98
CA GLY A 190 -12.07 -35.01 -19.79
C GLY A 190 -12.84 -34.22 -20.85
N ALA A 191 -13.32 -33.02 -20.51
CA ALA A 191 -13.95 -32.12 -21.48
C ALA A 191 -12.94 -31.63 -22.55
N VAL A 192 -11.70 -31.33 -22.14
CA VAL A 192 -10.63 -30.95 -23.08
C VAL A 192 -10.30 -32.11 -24.02
N LEU A 193 -10.11 -33.33 -23.51
CA LEU A 193 -9.80 -34.51 -24.33
C LEU A 193 -10.92 -34.90 -25.31
N LYS A 194 -12.17 -34.54 -25.01
CA LYS A 194 -13.34 -34.77 -25.87
C LYS A 194 -13.56 -33.64 -26.88
N ASP A 195 -12.85 -32.52 -26.76
CA ASP A 195 -12.93 -31.40 -27.69
C ASP A 195 -12.14 -31.74 -28.98
N PRO A 196 -12.73 -31.64 -30.18
CA PRO A 196 -12.02 -31.90 -31.44
C PRO A 196 -10.78 -31.01 -31.64
N GLU A 197 -10.77 -29.79 -31.12
CA GLU A 197 -9.62 -28.90 -31.22
C GLU A 197 -8.41 -29.39 -30.38
N SER A 198 -8.65 -30.26 -29.39
CA SER A 198 -7.58 -30.80 -28.53
C SER A 198 -6.64 -31.78 -29.23
N ALA A 199 -7.06 -32.37 -30.35
CA ALA A 199 -6.23 -33.25 -31.17
C ALA A 199 -5.00 -32.53 -31.76
N THR A 200 -5.02 -31.20 -31.77
CA THR A 200 -3.90 -30.36 -32.23
C THR A 200 -2.87 -30.04 -31.13
N LEU A 201 -3.13 -30.43 -29.88
CA LEU A 201 -2.24 -30.15 -28.76
C LEU A 201 -1.17 -31.22 -28.57
N THR A 202 0.03 -30.80 -28.17
CA THR A 202 1.05 -31.74 -27.71
C THR A 202 0.71 -32.30 -26.31
N ARG A 203 1.38 -33.39 -25.93
CA ARG A 203 1.29 -33.98 -24.59
C ARG A 203 1.60 -32.94 -23.51
N GLU A 204 2.64 -32.15 -23.73
CA GLU A 204 3.09 -31.06 -22.86
C GLU A 204 2.01 -29.98 -22.72
N GLU A 205 1.35 -29.61 -23.82
CA GLU A 205 0.27 -28.63 -23.79
C GLU A 205 -0.97 -29.13 -23.02
N LEU A 206 -1.28 -30.43 -23.11
CA LEU A 206 -2.34 -31.06 -22.31
C LEU A 206 -2.02 -31.08 -20.81
N ILE A 207 -0.79 -31.46 -20.44
CA ILE A 207 -0.33 -31.42 -19.05
C ILE A 207 -0.36 -29.98 -18.54
N SER A 208 0.03 -29.00 -19.36
CA SER A 208 -0.02 -27.58 -18.99
C SER A 208 -1.42 -27.11 -18.56
N VAL A 209 -2.49 -27.63 -19.16
CA VAL A 209 -3.86 -27.30 -18.74
C VAL A 209 -4.11 -27.83 -17.33
N SER A 210 -3.76 -29.10 -17.09
CA SER A 210 -3.87 -29.75 -15.78
C SER A 210 -3.06 -29.05 -14.68
N LEU A 211 -1.80 -28.67 -14.97
CA LEU A 211 -0.97 -27.91 -14.03
C LEU A 211 -1.62 -26.59 -13.59
N SER A 212 -2.43 -25.99 -14.46
CA SER A 212 -3.14 -24.74 -14.17
C SER A 212 -4.35 -24.96 -13.28
N MET A 213 -5.02 -26.10 -13.38
CA MET A 213 -6.18 -26.46 -12.56
C MET A 213 -5.77 -26.98 -11.17
N MET A 214 -4.66 -27.70 -11.09
CA MET A 214 -4.07 -28.15 -9.83
C MET A 214 -3.64 -26.99 -8.92
N ALA A 215 -3.33 -25.82 -9.49
CA ALA A 215 -3.02 -24.62 -8.73
C ALA A 215 -4.17 -24.13 -7.82
N GLY A 216 -5.41 -24.59 -8.04
CA GLY A 216 -6.55 -24.27 -7.18
C GLY A 216 -6.47 -24.90 -5.79
N ALA A 217 -5.75 -26.01 -5.61
CA ALA A 217 -5.62 -26.67 -4.31
C ALA A 217 -4.85 -25.78 -3.32
N ASP A 218 -3.72 -25.23 -3.78
CA ASP A 218 -2.83 -24.34 -3.00
C ASP A 218 -3.53 -23.05 -2.53
N SER A 219 -4.47 -22.52 -3.31
CA SER A 219 -5.15 -21.24 -3.01
C SER A 219 -6.43 -21.43 -2.20
N ASN A 220 -7.18 -22.50 -2.44
CA ASN A 220 -8.42 -22.78 -1.73
C ASN A 220 -8.20 -23.19 -0.28
N GLN A 221 -7.15 -23.99 -0.01
CA GLN A 221 -6.82 -24.45 1.33
C GLN A 221 -6.67 -23.29 2.35
N PRO A 222 -5.80 -22.30 2.14
CA PRO A 222 -5.67 -21.19 3.08
C PRO A 222 -6.92 -20.29 3.11
N THR A 223 -7.61 -20.11 1.98
CA THR A 223 -8.84 -19.29 1.93
C THR A 223 -9.93 -19.86 2.84
N LEU A 224 -10.17 -21.17 2.75
CA LEU A 224 -11.17 -21.85 3.57
C LEU A 224 -10.77 -21.88 5.04
N ALA A 225 -9.48 -22.10 5.33
CA ALA A 225 -8.96 -22.03 6.70
C ALA A 225 -9.20 -20.65 7.34
N TRP A 226 -8.93 -19.57 6.60
CA TRP A 226 -9.21 -18.21 7.07
C TRP A 226 -10.70 -17.92 7.21
N ALA A 227 -11.54 -18.44 6.30
CA ALA A 227 -12.99 -18.30 6.43
C ALA A 227 -13.51 -18.90 7.75
N ILE A 228 -13.07 -20.12 8.09
CA ILE A 228 -13.45 -20.79 9.34
C ILE A 228 -13.00 -19.98 10.55
N LEU A 229 -11.75 -19.51 10.55
CA LEU A 229 -11.22 -18.70 11.64
C LEU A 229 -11.96 -17.36 11.80
N LEU A 230 -12.23 -16.67 10.69
CA LEU A 230 -12.92 -15.38 10.73
C LEU A 230 -14.36 -15.50 11.24
N LEU A 231 -15.08 -16.54 10.82
CA LEU A 231 -16.43 -16.81 11.32
C LEU A 231 -16.42 -17.21 12.80
N ALA A 232 -15.46 -18.03 13.24
CA ALA A 232 -15.31 -18.38 14.65
C ALA A 232 -15.03 -17.16 15.55
N HIS A 233 -14.35 -16.13 15.04
CA HIS A 233 -14.10 -14.88 15.76
C HIS A 233 -15.22 -13.83 15.60
N ARG A 234 -16.16 -14.04 14.67
CA ARG A 234 -17.29 -13.13 14.40
C ARG A 234 -18.62 -13.91 14.33
N PRO A 235 -19.10 -14.43 15.48
CA PRO A 235 -20.38 -15.13 15.54
C PRO A 235 -21.54 -14.28 15.01
N ASP A 236 -21.49 -12.96 15.20
CA ASP A 236 -22.49 -12.02 14.69
C ASP A 236 -22.62 -12.08 13.15
N ILE A 237 -21.52 -12.26 12.43
CA ILE A 237 -21.53 -12.43 10.96
C ILE A 237 -21.98 -13.84 10.58
N GLN A 238 -21.58 -14.85 11.36
CA GLN A 238 -21.98 -16.24 11.14
C GLN A 238 -23.50 -16.41 11.28
N ASP A 239 -24.09 -15.81 12.31
CA ASP A 239 -25.54 -15.83 12.56
C ASP A 239 -26.31 -15.12 11.45
N LYS A 240 -25.83 -13.95 10.99
CA LYS A 240 -26.41 -13.25 9.83
C LYS A 240 -26.34 -14.09 8.55
N ALA A 241 -25.22 -14.77 8.31
CA ALA A 241 -25.08 -15.66 7.16
C ALA A 241 -26.06 -16.84 7.25
N TYR A 242 -26.21 -17.42 8.43
CA TYR A 242 -27.16 -18.50 8.68
C TYR A 242 -28.61 -18.04 8.49
N ALA A 243 -29.01 -16.90 9.05
CA ALA A 243 -30.33 -16.31 8.86
C ALA A 243 -30.63 -16.03 7.37
N ALA A 244 -29.67 -15.49 6.62
CA ALA A 244 -29.84 -15.27 5.17
C ALA A 244 -30.05 -16.59 4.39
N ILE A 245 -29.44 -17.70 4.83
CA ILE A 245 -29.67 -19.05 4.27
C ILE A 245 -31.08 -19.56 4.62
N GLN A 246 -31.54 -19.32 5.84
CA GLN A 246 -32.90 -19.66 6.29
C GLN A 246 -33.96 -18.90 5.49
N ASP A 247 -33.83 -17.58 5.38
CA ASP A 247 -34.75 -16.70 4.66
C ASP A 247 -34.82 -17.03 3.16
N ALA A 248 -33.70 -17.49 2.59
CA ALA A 248 -33.67 -17.96 1.21
C ALA A 248 -34.42 -19.29 1.00
N GLY A 249 -34.90 -19.96 2.06
CA GLY A 249 -35.62 -21.23 2.00
C GLY A 249 -34.73 -22.41 1.61
N VAL A 250 -33.41 -22.28 1.72
CA VAL A 250 -32.48 -23.35 1.33
C VAL A 250 -32.57 -24.55 2.27
N LEU A 251 -32.85 -24.32 3.56
CA LEU A 251 -33.01 -25.39 4.55
C LEU A 251 -34.24 -26.29 4.30
N GLN A 252 -35.17 -25.87 3.45
CA GLN A 252 -36.36 -26.64 3.08
C GLN A 252 -36.09 -27.59 1.90
N GLN A 253 -34.92 -27.47 1.25
CA GLN A 253 -34.51 -28.34 0.17
C GLN A 253 -33.96 -29.66 0.71
N SER A 254 -33.99 -30.73 -0.10
CA SER A 254 -33.40 -31.99 0.33
C SER A 254 -31.90 -31.83 0.57
N SER A 255 -31.33 -32.56 1.53
CA SER A 255 -29.91 -32.47 1.91
C SER A 255 -28.91 -32.80 0.78
N ASN A 256 -29.40 -33.32 -0.36
CA ASN A 256 -28.62 -33.69 -1.53
C ASN A 256 -28.84 -32.74 -2.71
N THR A 257 -29.74 -31.75 -2.59
CA THR A 257 -30.01 -30.79 -3.64
C THR A 257 -28.90 -29.72 -3.67
N TYR A 258 -28.27 -29.53 -4.83
CA TYR A 258 -27.40 -28.39 -5.04
C TYR A 258 -28.25 -27.12 -5.15
N ALA A 259 -28.20 -26.27 -4.12
CA ALA A 259 -28.89 -25.00 -4.12
C ALA A 259 -28.18 -24.02 -5.06
N SER A 260 -28.72 -23.81 -6.27
CA SER A 260 -28.23 -22.80 -7.23
C SER A 260 -28.75 -21.38 -6.96
N LYS A 261 -29.54 -21.21 -5.89
CA LYS A 261 -30.16 -19.94 -5.53
C LYS A 261 -29.08 -18.96 -5.06
N LYS A 262 -28.98 -17.81 -5.73
CA LYS A 262 -28.08 -16.73 -5.32
C LYS A 262 -28.62 -16.13 -4.01
N ILE A 263 -27.78 -16.13 -2.96
CA ILE A 263 -28.05 -15.45 -1.70
C ILE A 263 -27.07 -14.28 -1.61
N ASP A 264 -27.57 -13.05 -1.63
CA ASP A 264 -26.73 -11.86 -1.72
C ASP A 264 -25.76 -11.72 -0.55
N TYR A 265 -26.17 -12.07 0.67
CA TYR A 265 -25.29 -12.03 1.84
C TYR A 265 -24.16 -13.08 1.80
N ILE A 266 -24.39 -14.26 1.20
CA ILE A 266 -23.35 -15.29 1.03
C ILE A 266 -22.37 -14.89 -0.07
N ASP A 267 -22.84 -14.28 -1.16
CA ASP A 267 -21.98 -13.69 -2.20
C ASP A 267 -21.11 -12.56 -1.60
N ALA A 268 -21.73 -11.70 -0.80
CA ALA A 268 -21.06 -10.64 -0.06
C ALA A 268 -20.00 -11.17 0.92
N LEU A 269 -20.33 -12.19 1.71
CA LEU A 269 -19.40 -12.85 2.63
C LEU A 269 -18.21 -13.47 1.87
N THR A 270 -18.46 -14.13 0.75
CA THR A 270 -17.41 -14.76 -0.06
C THR A 270 -16.45 -13.72 -0.64
N LYS A 271 -16.97 -12.59 -1.12
CA LYS A 271 -16.16 -11.45 -1.58
C LYS A 271 -15.35 -10.83 -0.46
N GLU A 272 -15.95 -10.66 0.73
CA GLU A 272 -15.27 -10.07 1.87
C GLU A 272 -14.16 -10.96 2.43
N ILE A 273 -14.36 -12.28 2.49
CA ILE A 273 -13.31 -13.24 2.87
C ILE A 273 -12.11 -13.10 1.92
N SER A 274 -12.38 -13.04 0.62
CA SER A 274 -11.36 -12.95 -0.42
C SER A 274 -10.63 -11.59 -0.43
N ARG A 275 -11.33 -10.50 -0.12
CA ARG A 275 -10.75 -9.16 0.06
C ARG A 275 -9.90 -9.08 1.33
N TYR A 276 -10.45 -9.54 2.46
CA TYR A 276 -9.81 -9.45 3.77
C TYR A 276 -8.58 -10.35 3.86
N PHE A 277 -8.71 -11.61 3.44
CA PHE A 277 -7.61 -12.56 3.29
C PHE A 277 -7.20 -12.68 1.82
N VAL A 278 -6.25 -11.85 1.41
CA VAL A 278 -5.67 -11.90 0.06
C VAL A 278 -4.66 -13.04 -0.02
N VAL A 279 -5.05 -14.16 -0.65
CA VAL A 279 -4.21 -15.35 -0.85
C VAL A 279 -2.86 -14.99 -1.47
N LEU A 280 -2.87 -14.14 -2.50
CA LEU A 280 -1.68 -13.67 -3.20
C LEU A 280 -1.44 -12.18 -2.89
N LYS A 281 -0.74 -11.89 -1.78
CA LYS A 281 -0.45 -10.51 -1.37
C LYS A 281 0.25 -9.71 -2.49
N LEU A 282 1.20 -10.34 -3.18
CA LEU A 282 1.70 -9.88 -4.47
C LEU A 282 1.13 -10.81 -5.55
N ALA A 283 0.49 -10.25 -6.56
CA ALA A 283 0.01 -11.04 -7.69
C ALA A 283 1.19 -11.69 -8.42
N LEU A 284 0.89 -12.77 -9.15
CA LEU A 284 1.86 -13.38 -10.04
C LEU A 284 2.48 -12.33 -10.98
N PRO A 285 3.81 -12.27 -11.08
CA PRO A 285 4.48 -11.22 -11.81
C PRO A 285 4.08 -11.22 -13.29
N LYS A 286 4.10 -10.03 -13.87
CA LYS A 286 3.91 -9.79 -15.30
C LYS A 286 5.21 -9.28 -15.89
N ALA A 287 5.36 -9.46 -17.19
CA ALA A 287 6.41 -8.81 -17.96
C ALA A 287 5.78 -7.93 -19.03
N THR A 288 6.34 -6.74 -19.24
CA THR A 288 6.02 -5.93 -20.42
C THR A 288 6.56 -6.64 -21.66
N TYR A 289 5.74 -6.77 -22.70
CA TYR A 289 6.17 -7.39 -23.97
C TYR A 289 6.85 -6.35 -24.90
N ALA A 290 6.39 -5.11 -24.81
CA ALA A 290 6.93 -3.93 -25.46
C ALA A 290 6.93 -2.80 -24.44
N ASP A 291 7.54 -1.67 -24.78
CA ASP A 291 7.45 -0.45 -23.97
C ASP A 291 5.99 -0.13 -23.67
N ALA A 292 5.70 0.15 -22.40
CA ALA A 292 4.36 0.39 -21.93
C ALA A 292 4.30 1.72 -21.21
N ALA A 293 3.47 2.63 -21.70
CA ALA A 293 3.15 3.85 -20.96
C ALA A 293 2.35 3.48 -19.70
N TRP A 294 2.79 3.97 -18.56
CA TRP A 294 2.09 3.89 -17.28
C TRP A 294 2.17 5.25 -16.61
N GLU A 295 1.02 5.94 -16.53
CA GLU A 295 0.96 7.35 -16.13
C GLU A 295 1.91 8.20 -16.99
N SER A 296 2.85 8.93 -16.38
CA SER A 296 3.85 9.74 -17.07
C SER A 296 5.17 9.00 -17.35
N ALA A 297 5.26 7.71 -17.01
CA ALA A 297 6.48 6.92 -17.14
C ALA A 297 6.35 5.92 -18.31
N THR A 298 7.44 5.76 -19.05
CA THR A 298 7.59 4.65 -20.00
C THR A 298 8.23 3.48 -19.28
N ILE A 299 7.49 2.39 -19.11
CA ILE A 299 8.01 1.12 -18.60
C ILE A 299 8.65 0.37 -19.79
N PRO A 300 9.97 0.14 -19.81
CA PRO A 300 10.63 -0.54 -20.92
C PRO A 300 10.09 -1.95 -21.16
N ALA A 301 10.24 -2.46 -22.38
CA ALA A 301 9.98 -3.87 -22.71
C ALA A 301 10.76 -4.82 -21.78
N ASN A 302 10.21 -6.01 -21.52
CA ASN A 302 10.76 -7.04 -20.64
C ASN A 302 10.95 -6.62 -19.17
N THR A 303 10.32 -5.52 -18.74
CA THR A 303 10.31 -5.11 -17.33
C THR A 303 9.36 -6.00 -16.53
N LEU A 304 9.87 -6.50 -15.40
CA LEU A 304 9.11 -7.28 -14.42
C LEU A 304 8.21 -6.35 -13.61
N VAL A 305 6.90 -6.61 -13.61
CA VAL A 305 5.89 -5.81 -12.91
C VAL A 305 5.15 -6.68 -11.91
N PHE A 306 5.06 -6.19 -10.66
CA PHE A 306 4.29 -6.82 -9.59
C PHE A 306 3.06 -5.96 -9.27
N LEU A 307 1.88 -6.60 -9.18
CA LEU A 307 0.71 -5.95 -8.60
C LEU A 307 0.65 -6.28 -7.11
N ASN A 308 0.66 -5.26 -6.26
CA ASN A 308 0.46 -5.41 -4.83
C ASN A 308 -1.03 -5.57 -4.51
N SER A 309 -1.55 -6.78 -4.67
CA SER A 309 -2.98 -7.09 -4.47
C SER A 309 -3.41 -6.92 -3.01
N TRP A 310 -2.48 -7.04 -2.06
CA TRP A 310 -2.75 -6.71 -0.66
C TRP A 310 -3.06 -5.23 -0.48
N SER A 311 -2.24 -4.33 -1.03
CA SER A 311 -2.51 -2.89 -0.99
C SER A 311 -3.78 -2.51 -1.74
N CYS A 312 -4.10 -3.17 -2.86
CA CYS A 312 -5.34 -2.90 -3.60
C CYS A 312 -6.60 -3.28 -2.83
N ASN A 313 -6.55 -4.29 -1.95
CA ASN A 313 -7.69 -4.69 -1.13
C ASN A 313 -7.77 -3.98 0.22
N ARG A 314 -6.70 -3.31 0.65
CA ARG A 314 -6.59 -2.67 1.97
C ARG A 314 -6.30 -1.17 1.96
N GLY A 315 -6.18 -0.56 0.77
CA GLY A 315 -5.69 0.81 0.66
C GLY A 315 -4.30 0.99 1.27
N ASP A 316 -4.00 2.20 1.74
CA ASP A 316 -2.67 2.59 2.26
C ASP A 316 -2.31 1.95 3.62
N PHE A 317 -3.15 1.07 4.19
CA PHE A 317 -2.87 0.41 5.48
C PHE A 317 -1.66 -0.54 5.43
N ALA A 318 -1.26 -0.99 4.24
CA ALA A 318 -0.14 -1.93 4.06
C ALA A 318 1.26 -1.29 4.15
N THR A 319 1.38 0.02 4.02
CA THR A 319 2.68 0.71 3.91
C THR A 319 3.21 1.19 5.27
N THR A 320 2.42 1.09 6.34
CA THR A 320 2.76 1.60 7.69
C THR A 320 3.65 0.69 8.54
N GLN A 321 3.81 -0.60 8.20
CA GLN A 321 4.62 -1.55 9.01
C GLN A 321 5.88 -2.12 8.33
N MET A 322 6.06 -2.00 7.01
CA MET A 322 7.26 -2.54 6.33
C MET A 322 8.04 -1.41 5.63
N LYS A 323 9.09 -0.91 6.31
CA LYS A 323 10.16 -0.11 5.70
C LYS A 323 10.84 -0.94 4.59
N CYS A 324 10.49 -0.73 3.33
CA CYS A 324 11.28 -1.23 2.20
C CYS A 324 11.35 -0.16 1.10
N HIS A 325 12.58 0.17 0.69
CA HIS A 325 12.99 1.39 -0.04
C HIS A 325 12.79 1.34 -1.57
N ILE A 326 11.77 0.64 -2.09
CA ILE A 326 11.49 0.60 -3.54
C ILE A 326 10.01 0.93 -3.76
N ARG A 327 9.71 2.22 -3.99
CA ARG A 327 8.36 2.69 -4.38
C ARG A 327 8.16 2.46 -5.88
N LEU A 328 7.51 1.36 -6.25
CA LEU A 328 6.82 1.26 -7.53
C LEU A 328 5.48 1.99 -7.38
N THR A 329 5.38 3.15 -8.05
CA THR A 329 4.23 4.06 -8.07
C THR A 329 3.09 3.48 -8.90
N ALA A 330 2.22 2.74 -8.24
CA ALA A 330 0.85 2.55 -8.70
C ALA A 330 -0.01 2.73 -7.45
N LYS A 331 -0.64 3.90 -7.29
CA LYS A 331 -1.58 4.15 -6.20
C LYS A 331 -2.72 3.14 -6.34
N PRO A 332 -2.92 2.21 -5.39
CA PRO A 332 -4.26 1.67 -5.21
C PRO A 332 -5.13 2.83 -4.72
N ASP A 333 -6.32 2.96 -5.28
CA ASP A 333 -7.29 3.99 -4.91
C ASP A 333 -7.54 3.90 -3.39
N PRO A 334 -7.06 4.85 -2.57
CA PRO A 334 -7.15 4.77 -1.11
C PRO A 334 -8.60 4.83 -0.61
N ASP A 335 -9.54 5.16 -1.50
CA ASP A 335 -10.97 5.26 -1.25
C ASP A 335 -11.76 4.03 -1.77
N LEU A 336 -11.10 2.97 -2.27
CA LEU A 336 -11.82 1.83 -2.88
C LEU A 336 -12.65 1.02 -1.88
N PHE A 337 -12.18 0.91 -0.63
CA PHE A 337 -12.85 0.19 0.44
C PHE A 337 -12.83 1.02 1.72
N LYS A 338 -14.00 1.34 2.27
CA LYS A 338 -14.12 2.07 3.55
C LYS A 338 -13.74 1.17 4.73
N GLU A 339 -12.90 1.61 5.66
CA GLU A 339 -12.50 0.76 6.83
C GLU A 339 -11.96 -0.62 6.38
N PRO A 340 -10.88 -0.67 5.56
CA PRO A 340 -10.39 -1.88 4.93
C PRO A 340 -9.93 -2.98 5.91
N GLU A 341 -9.61 -2.61 7.14
CA GLU A 341 -9.24 -3.49 8.25
C GLU A 341 -10.43 -4.11 8.98
N VAL A 342 -11.66 -3.68 8.68
CA VAL A 342 -12.87 -4.28 9.22
C VAL A 342 -13.36 -5.37 8.28
N PHE A 343 -13.54 -6.57 8.82
CA PHE A 343 -14.23 -7.67 8.15
C PHE A 343 -15.74 -7.42 8.21
N ALA A 344 -16.31 -6.93 7.11
CA ALA A 344 -17.71 -6.51 7.00
C ALA A 344 -18.30 -6.93 5.64
N PRO A 345 -19.00 -8.09 5.57
CA PRO A 345 -19.70 -8.53 4.36
C PRO A 345 -20.70 -7.50 3.83
N GLU A 346 -21.33 -6.72 4.70
CA GLU A 346 -22.36 -5.72 4.37
C GLU A 346 -21.91 -4.71 3.31
N ARG A 347 -20.60 -4.50 3.21
CA ARG A 347 -19.91 -3.73 2.18
C ARG A 347 -20.30 -4.07 0.73
N TRP A 348 -20.69 -5.32 0.50
CA TRP A 348 -20.96 -5.86 -0.82
C TRP A 348 -22.45 -6.02 -1.12
N LEU A 349 -23.32 -5.65 -0.19
CA LEU A 349 -24.77 -5.71 -0.35
C LEU A 349 -25.27 -4.64 -1.34
N PRO A 350 -26.48 -4.81 -1.89
CA PRO A 350 -27.14 -3.75 -2.66
C PRO A 350 -27.17 -2.43 -1.87
N ASP A 351 -26.88 -1.32 -2.56
CA ASP A 351 -26.88 0.05 -2.02
C ASP A 351 -25.72 0.38 -1.06
N ALA A 352 -24.78 -0.56 -0.86
CA ALA A 352 -23.55 -0.31 -0.12
C ALA A 352 -22.55 0.50 -0.98
N PRO A 353 -21.72 1.37 -0.36
CA PRO A 353 -20.78 2.25 -1.07
C PRO A 353 -19.78 1.48 -1.94
N ASP A 354 -19.41 0.26 -1.53
CA ASP A 354 -18.38 -0.55 -2.17
C ASP A 354 -18.96 -1.69 -3.03
N GLN A 355 -20.28 -1.69 -3.30
CA GLN A 355 -20.98 -2.76 -4.04
C GLN A 355 -20.32 -3.10 -5.38
N TYR A 356 -19.74 -2.11 -6.05
CA TYR A 356 -19.10 -2.22 -7.36
C TYR A 356 -17.57 -2.25 -7.31
N ALA A 357 -16.97 -2.24 -6.11
CA ALA A 357 -15.53 -2.26 -5.96
C ALA A 357 -14.92 -3.56 -6.53
N HIS A 358 -13.72 -3.46 -7.10
CA HIS A 358 -13.01 -4.64 -7.57
C HIS A 358 -12.21 -5.26 -6.44
N GLN A 359 -12.50 -6.51 -6.06
CA GLN A 359 -11.61 -7.26 -5.17
C GLN A 359 -10.41 -7.83 -5.96
N PHE A 360 -9.20 -7.65 -5.44
CA PHE A 360 -7.95 -8.02 -6.11
C PHE A 360 -7.40 -9.40 -5.67
N ALA A 361 -8.20 -10.21 -4.98
CA ALA A 361 -7.80 -11.52 -4.46
C ALA A 361 -7.15 -12.45 -5.49
N PHE A 362 -7.53 -12.31 -6.76
CA PHE A 362 -7.07 -13.12 -7.90
C PHE A 362 -6.31 -12.32 -8.98
N GLY A 363 -5.89 -11.09 -8.67
CA GLY A 363 -5.27 -10.16 -9.64
C GLY A 363 -6.28 -9.46 -10.56
N PRO A 364 -5.82 -8.61 -11.50
CA PRO A 364 -6.69 -7.73 -12.28
C PRO A 364 -7.31 -8.48 -13.48
N ARG A 365 -8.59 -8.21 -13.77
CA ARG A 365 -9.22 -8.55 -15.06
C ARG A 365 -8.68 -7.60 -16.15
N ASN A 366 -8.51 -8.09 -17.38
CA ASN A 366 -8.01 -7.26 -18.49
C ASN A 366 -8.92 -6.03 -18.72
N ILE A 367 -8.36 -4.84 -18.56
CA ILE A 367 -9.00 -3.54 -18.86
C ILE A 367 -8.93 -3.31 -20.39
N ARG A 368 -10.04 -2.86 -20.98
CA ARG A 368 -10.26 -2.64 -22.41
C ARG A 368 -9.45 -1.43 -22.92
N THR A 369 -8.75 -1.59 -24.04
CA THR A 369 -8.46 -0.50 -25.00
C THR A 369 -9.31 -0.74 -26.25
N SER A 370 -10.02 0.29 -26.72
CA SER A 370 -10.73 0.40 -28.00
C SER A 370 -10.82 -0.86 -28.91
N GLY A 371 -12.03 -1.42 -29.07
CA GLY A 371 -12.42 -2.09 -30.31
C GLY A 371 -12.46 -3.62 -30.41
N THR A 372 -11.96 -4.42 -29.46
CA THR A 372 -12.01 -5.90 -29.59
C THR A 372 -12.34 -6.60 -28.27
N ARG A 373 -13.34 -7.51 -28.28
CA ARG A 373 -13.70 -8.36 -27.15
C ARG A 373 -12.69 -9.52 -27.05
N LEU A 374 -11.89 -9.55 -25.99
CA LEU A 374 -11.07 -10.71 -25.61
C LEU A 374 -11.33 -11.03 -24.14
N HIS A 375 -12.12 -12.09 -23.91
CA HIS A 375 -12.52 -12.55 -22.58
C HIS A 375 -11.30 -13.02 -21.77
N ALA A 376 -11.07 -12.40 -20.60
CA ALA A 376 -10.13 -12.90 -19.64
C ALA A 376 -10.75 -14.09 -18.88
N VAL A 377 -10.32 -15.30 -19.20
CA VAL A 377 -10.41 -16.43 -18.26
C VAL A 377 -9.41 -16.14 -17.15
N SER A 378 -9.88 -15.63 -16.01
CA SER A 378 -9.28 -15.99 -14.73
C SER A 378 -9.83 -17.36 -14.40
N SER A 379 -8.98 -18.34 -14.13
CA SER A 379 -9.34 -19.72 -13.76
C SER A 379 -9.98 -19.81 -12.36
N HIS A 380 -10.76 -18.82 -11.97
CA HIS A 380 -11.39 -18.74 -10.66
C HIS A 380 -12.86 -18.39 -10.87
N SER A 381 -13.70 -19.32 -10.45
CA SER A 381 -15.15 -19.34 -10.54
C SER A 381 -15.77 -18.11 -9.87
N GLN A 382 -15.99 -17.01 -10.61
CA GLN A 382 -16.94 -15.97 -10.21
C GLN A 382 -17.78 -15.52 -11.41
N LEU A 383 -19.02 -16.04 -11.40
CA LEU A 383 -20.18 -15.67 -12.19
C LEU A 383 -20.55 -14.20 -11.88
N ILE A 384 -20.45 -13.23 -12.81
CA ILE A 384 -21.10 -11.91 -12.65
C ILE A 384 -21.66 -11.38 -13.98
N ILE A 385 -22.92 -10.95 -13.91
CA ILE A 385 -23.79 -10.28 -14.91
C ILE A 385 -23.43 -8.79 -14.98
N VAL A 386 -23.38 -8.21 -16.19
CA VAL A 386 -23.14 -6.76 -16.41
C VAL A 386 -24.47 -6.03 -16.58
N LYS A 387 -24.68 -4.93 -15.85
CA LYS A 387 -25.64 -3.87 -16.20
C LYS A 387 -24.84 -2.60 -16.48
N ASP A 388 -25.14 -2.01 -17.64
CA ASP A 388 -24.52 -0.84 -18.25
C ASP A 388 -25.11 0.44 -17.65
N ASN A 389 -24.29 1.42 -17.30
CA ASN A 389 -24.69 2.82 -17.11
C ASN A 389 -23.43 3.70 -17.31
N GLY A 390 -23.45 4.52 -18.35
CA GLY A 390 -22.32 5.34 -18.77
C GLY A 390 -21.96 6.45 -17.79
N LEU A 391 -20.66 6.73 -17.66
CA LEU A 391 -20.11 7.89 -16.95
C LEU A 391 -19.04 8.55 -17.82
N GLY A 392 -19.10 9.89 -17.87
CA GLY A 392 -18.41 10.77 -18.80
C GLY A 392 -16.88 10.77 -18.74
N ALA A 393 -16.28 11.28 -19.82
CA ALA A 393 -14.85 11.34 -20.06
C ALA A 393 -14.08 12.10 -18.96
N MET A 394 -13.10 11.46 -18.32
CA MET A 394 -12.13 12.12 -17.46
C MET A 394 -11.00 12.74 -18.30
N SER A 395 -10.79 14.06 -18.16
CA SER A 395 -9.69 14.80 -18.79
C SER A 395 -8.33 14.39 -18.23
N SER A 396 -7.31 14.30 -19.08
CA SER A 396 -5.92 14.01 -18.72
C SER A 396 -5.40 14.94 -17.60
N PRO A 397 -4.64 14.42 -16.61
CA PRO A 397 -4.11 15.24 -15.52
C PRO A 397 -3.05 16.23 -16.04
N ASN A 398 -3.18 17.50 -15.65
CA ASN A 398 -2.23 18.55 -15.99
C ASN A 398 -1.00 18.47 -15.06
N LEU A 399 0.18 18.25 -15.65
CA LEU A 399 1.49 18.15 -14.98
C LEU A 399 2.34 19.43 -15.16
N ASN A 400 1.76 20.51 -15.70
CA ASN A 400 2.45 21.79 -15.79
C ASN A 400 2.85 22.27 -14.38
N ALA A 401 4.08 22.78 -14.25
CA ALA A 401 4.62 23.21 -12.97
C ALA A 401 3.75 24.29 -12.29
N ALA A 402 3.20 25.25 -13.06
CA ALA A 402 2.33 26.29 -12.53
C ALA A 402 1.05 25.73 -11.90
N ASP A 403 0.51 24.65 -12.47
CA ASP A 403 -0.69 23.97 -11.96
C ASP A 403 -0.39 22.99 -10.81
N LEU A 404 0.81 22.39 -10.83
CA LEU A 404 1.24 21.45 -9.79
C LEU A 404 1.63 22.16 -8.50
N PHE A 405 2.30 23.31 -8.62
CA PHE A 405 2.70 24.18 -7.50
C PHE A 405 1.67 25.29 -7.22
N GLY A 406 0.58 25.34 -7.98
CA GLY A 406 -0.46 26.36 -7.84
C GLY A 406 -1.14 26.34 -6.47
N VAL A 407 -1.24 27.51 -5.86
CA VAL A 407 -1.90 27.76 -4.56
C VAL A 407 -2.94 28.88 -4.65
N LYS A 408 -3.37 29.23 -5.87
CA LYS A 408 -4.32 30.32 -6.10
C LYS A 408 -5.64 30.06 -5.36
N GLY A 409 -6.05 31.02 -4.53
CA GLY A 409 -7.26 30.95 -3.71
C GLY A 409 -7.10 30.14 -2.41
N LEU A 410 -5.92 29.60 -2.13
CA LEU A 410 -5.65 28.87 -0.89
C LEU A 410 -5.59 29.85 0.28
N ILE A 411 -6.23 29.50 1.40
CA ILE A 411 -6.22 30.33 2.60
C ILE A 411 -5.18 29.78 3.58
N ALA A 412 -4.14 30.55 3.85
CA ALA A 412 -3.05 30.19 4.74
C ALA A 412 -2.96 31.13 5.95
N VAL A 413 -2.55 30.61 7.10
CA VAL A 413 -2.20 31.37 8.30
C VAL A 413 -0.72 31.15 8.58
N VAL A 414 0.03 32.22 8.87
CA VAL A 414 1.47 32.17 9.16
C VAL A 414 1.76 32.95 10.43
N THR A 415 2.18 32.28 11.49
CA THR A 415 2.62 32.98 12.71
C THR A 415 4.06 33.49 12.58
N GLY A 416 4.35 34.66 13.15
CA GLY A 416 5.63 35.33 12.94
C GLY A 416 5.82 35.79 11.49
N GLY A 417 4.74 36.00 10.74
CA GLY A 417 4.77 36.35 9.31
C GLY A 417 5.23 37.79 9.00
N GLY A 418 5.50 38.61 10.02
CA GLY A 418 5.96 40.00 9.83
C GLY A 418 7.43 40.14 9.46
N THR A 419 8.27 39.13 9.72
CA THR A 419 9.74 39.22 9.55
C THR A 419 10.37 37.87 9.19
N GLY A 420 11.58 37.89 8.63
CA GLY A 420 12.41 36.69 8.42
C GLY A 420 11.73 35.58 7.63
N ILE A 421 11.90 34.32 8.07
CA ILE A 421 11.37 33.13 7.40
C ILE A 421 9.83 33.17 7.27
N GLY A 422 9.12 33.67 8.28
CA GLY A 422 7.67 33.78 8.22
C GLY A 422 7.20 34.72 7.12
N LEU A 423 7.92 35.85 6.93
CA LEU A 423 7.66 36.78 5.85
C LEU A 423 7.98 36.16 4.47
N MET A 424 9.10 35.44 4.35
CA MET A 424 9.45 34.74 3.10
C MET A 424 8.38 33.72 2.70
N ILE A 425 7.87 32.95 3.67
CA ILE A 425 6.75 32.01 3.46
C ILE A 425 5.49 32.75 3.01
N ALA A 426 5.13 33.84 3.69
CA ALA A 426 3.94 34.62 3.36
C ALA A 426 4.02 35.23 1.95
N GLN A 427 5.16 35.81 1.59
CA GLN A 427 5.41 36.37 0.26
C GLN A 427 5.39 35.28 -0.83
N GLY A 428 6.00 34.12 -0.58
CA GLY A 428 6.03 33.02 -1.53
C GLY A 428 4.64 32.47 -1.86
N LEU A 429 3.80 32.27 -0.83
CA LEU A 429 2.42 31.83 -1.01
C LEU A 429 1.57 32.92 -1.69
N GLU A 430 1.70 34.16 -1.24
CA GLU A 430 0.88 35.27 -1.72
C GLU A 430 1.18 35.64 -3.17
N ALA A 431 2.46 35.65 -3.57
CA ALA A 431 2.87 35.89 -4.95
C ALA A 431 2.29 34.86 -5.93
N ASN A 432 1.94 33.66 -5.44
CA ASN A 432 1.31 32.57 -6.21
C ASN A 432 -0.22 32.51 -6.04
N GLY A 433 -0.82 33.59 -5.52
CA GLY A 433 -2.26 33.80 -5.48
C GLY A 433 -2.96 33.23 -4.24
N ALA A 434 -2.23 32.79 -3.21
CA ALA A 434 -2.82 32.45 -1.93
C ALA A 434 -3.24 33.72 -1.16
N ILE A 435 -4.24 33.55 -0.30
CA ILE A 435 -4.66 34.53 0.69
C ILE A 435 -3.96 34.18 2.00
N VAL A 436 -3.15 35.10 2.53
CA VAL A 436 -2.26 34.80 3.66
C VAL A 436 -2.57 35.71 4.85
N TYR A 437 -2.98 35.11 5.97
CA TYR A 437 -3.09 35.79 7.26
C TYR A 437 -1.77 35.67 8.01
N ILE A 438 -1.14 36.80 8.35
CA ILE A 438 0.06 36.84 9.17
C ILE A 438 -0.29 37.27 10.60
N ILE A 439 0.15 36.47 11.58
CA ILE A 439 -0.06 36.72 13.01
C ILE A 439 1.25 37.12 13.67
N GLY A 440 1.24 38.19 14.47
CA GLY A 440 2.42 38.59 15.24
C GLY A 440 2.14 39.70 16.26
N ARG A 441 3.09 39.92 17.17
CA ARG A 441 2.92 40.85 18.30
C ARG A 441 3.07 42.33 17.88
N ARG A 442 3.98 42.60 16.95
CA ARG A 442 4.36 43.96 16.51
C ARG A 442 3.51 44.38 15.33
N LYS A 443 2.58 45.30 15.56
CA LYS A 443 1.62 45.77 14.55
C LYS A 443 2.33 46.39 13.34
N GLU A 444 3.32 47.24 13.59
CA GLU A 444 4.06 47.97 12.56
C GLU A 444 4.79 47.00 11.62
N ALA A 445 5.40 45.95 12.16
CA ALA A 445 6.09 44.93 11.36
C ALA A 445 5.11 44.15 10.47
N LEU A 446 3.91 43.83 10.97
CA LEU A 446 2.87 43.17 10.18
C LEU A 446 2.37 44.08 9.04
N GLU A 447 2.13 45.36 9.33
CA GLU A 447 1.70 46.33 8.32
C GLU A 447 2.75 46.55 7.23
N GLN A 448 4.04 46.59 7.59
CA GLN A 448 5.11 46.66 6.61
C GLN A 448 5.21 45.39 5.76
N ALA A 449 5.07 44.21 6.38
CA ALA A 449 5.00 42.94 5.65
C ALA A 449 3.84 42.92 4.65
N ALA A 450 2.64 43.38 5.04
CA ALA A 450 1.48 43.42 4.16
C ALA A 450 1.68 44.33 2.94
N LYS A 451 2.45 45.42 3.05
CA LYS A 451 2.80 46.29 1.92
C LYS A 451 3.69 45.62 0.87
N THR A 452 4.36 44.52 1.22
CA THR A 452 5.19 43.77 0.27
C THR A 452 4.40 42.77 -0.58
N ALA A 453 3.10 42.61 -0.31
CA ALA A 453 2.21 41.72 -1.04
C ALA A 453 2.10 42.12 -2.52
N LYS A 454 2.44 41.23 -3.45
CA LYS A 454 2.39 41.51 -4.89
C LYS A 454 0.96 41.59 -5.42
N ASN A 455 0.07 40.78 -4.88
CA ASN A 455 -1.34 40.67 -5.24
C ASN A 455 -2.27 41.32 -4.19
N GLY A 456 -1.73 41.94 -3.15
CA GLY A 456 -2.50 42.56 -2.06
C GLY A 456 -3.22 41.58 -1.15
N ASN A 457 -2.82 40.30 -1.13
CA ASN A 457 -3.56 39.23 -0.44
C ASN A 457 -2.99 38.85 0.95
N ILE A 458 -2.06 39.65 1.49
CA ILE A 458 -1.60 39.51 2.88
C ILE A 458 -2.51 40.31 3.82
N ARG A 459 -3.07 39.64 4.84
CA ARG A 459 -3.88 40.24 5.91
C ARG A 459 -3.20 40.09 7.25
N THR A 460 -3.33 41.09 8.12
CA THR A 460 -2.58 41.15 9.39
C THR A 460 -3.48 40.95 10.58
N ILE A 461 -3.08 40.10 11.52
CA ILE A 461 -3.74 39.96 12.83
C ILE A 461 -2.70 40.16 13.93
N GLN A 462 -2.94 41.13 14.82
CA GLN A 462 -2.08 41.33 15.98
C GLN A 462 -2.42 40.31 17.06
N GLY A 463 -1.42 39.54 17.50
CA GLY A 463 -1.61 38.54 18.55
C GLY A 463 -0.32 37.87 19.01
N ASP A 464 -0.32 37.43 20.26
CA ASP A 464 0.73 36.59 20.84
C ASP A 464 0.32 35.10 20.82
N ILE A 465 1.14 34.27 20.19
CA ILE A 465 0.90 32.81 20.09
C ILE A 465 1.01 32.07 21.43
N THR A 466 1.54 32.72 22.47
CA THR A 466 1.54 32.21 23.85
C THR A 466 0.24 32.52 24.59
N SER A 467 -0.63 33.36 24.03
CA SER A 467 -1.93 33.76 24.57
C SER A 467 -3.07 33.01 23.88
N LYS A 468 -3.82 32.19 24.63
CA LYS A 468 -4.99 31.48 24.08
C LYS A 468 -6.08 32.44 23.61
N SER A 469 -6.34 33.52 24.35
CA SER A 469 -7.34 34.52 23.96
C SER A 469 -6.96 35.21 22.65
N ASP A 470 -5.68 35.39 22.38
CA ASP A 470 -5.21 35.99 21.12
C ASP A 470 -5.41 35.03 19.95
N LEU A 471 -5.11 33.74 20.15
CA LEU A 471 -5.38 32.69 19.17
C LEU A 471 -6.88 32.55 18.88
N GLU A 472 -7.73 32.57 19.91
CA GLU A 472 -9.20 32.53 19.79
C GLU A 472 -9.74 33.73 18.99
N ARG A 473 -9.25 34.94 19.27
CA ARG A 473 -9.60 36.13 18.48
C ARG A 473 -9.17 36.00 17.01
N ALA A 474 -7.95 35.52 16.77
CA ALA A 474 -7.46 35.32 15.41
C ALA A 474 -8.32 34.29 14.63
N VAL A 475 -8.69 33.19 15.29
CA VAL A 475 -9.60 32.18 14.73
C VAL A 475 -10.96 32.79 14.42
N ALA A 476 -11.54 33.57 15.35
CA ALA A 476 -12.83 34.21 15.16
C ALA A 476 -12.84 35.17 13.95
N GLU A 477 -11.82 36.03 13.83
CA GLU A 477 -11.69 36.99 12.72
C GLU A 477 -11.60 36.27 11.35
N ILE A 478 -10.82 35.19 11.27
CA ILE A 478 -10.69 34.40 10.04
C ILE A 478 -11.97 33.61 9.74
N LYS A 479 -12.63 33.09 10.77
CA LYS A 479 -13.91 32.38 10.65
C LYS A 479 -14.99 33.32 10.11
N GLU A 480 -15.06 34.55 10.59
CA GLU A 480 -15.97 35.58 10.08
C GLU A 480 -15.68 35.91 8.62
N ALA A 481 -14.41 36.08 8.26
CA ALA A 481 -14.02 36.48 6.91
C ALA A 481 -14.17 35.37 5.84
N HIS A 482 -13.87 34.10 6.18
CA HIS A 482 -13.86 32.99 5.21
C HIS A 482 -14.60 31.73 5.66
N GLY A 483 -14.64 31.48 6.97
CA GLY A 483 -15.24 30.29 7.57
C GLY A 483 -14.36 29.03 7.54
N TYR A 484 -13.16 29.08 6.94
CA TYR A 484 -12.24 27.94 6.87
C TYR A 484 -10.80 28.42 6.63
N VAL A 485 -9.84 27.52 6.85
CA VAL A 485 -8.45 27.67 6.37
C VAL A 485 -7.97 26.36 5.75
N ASN A 486 -7.00 26.44 4.84
CA ASN A 486 -6.39 25.26 4.24
C ASN A 486 -5.06 24.91 4.89
N VAL A 487 -4.28 25.92 5.31
CA VAL A 487 -2.94 25.71 5.86
C VAL A 487 -2.70 26.61 7.06
N VAL A 488 -2.12 26.04 8.12
CA VAL A 488 -1.59 26.82 9.25
C VAL A 488 -0.11 26.54 9.40
N ILE A 489 0.71 27.57 9.29
CA ILE A 489 2.16 27.53 9.44
C ILE A 489 2.52 28.17 10.79
N ALA A 490 2.79 27.31 11.78
CA ALA A 490 3.28 27.69 13.09
C ALA A 490 4.79 27.96 13.02
N ASN A 491 5.15 29.19 12.66
CA ASN A 491 6.53 29.57 12.35
C ASN A 491 7.23 30.39 13.47
N SER A 492 6.47 31.06 14.35
CA SER A 492 7.05 31.90 15.41
C SER A 492 8.12 31.18 16.23
N GLY A 493 9.20 31.89 16.58
CA GLY A 493 10.22 31.36 17.48
C GLY A 493 11.25 32.38 17.94
N ILE A 494 11.95 32.05 19.03
CA ILE A 494 13.01 32.86 19.66
C ILE A 494 14.25 32.00 19.96
N GLY A 495 15.41 32.66 20.10
CA GLY A 495 16.72 31.99 20.25
C GLY A 495 17.07 31.60 21.69
N GLY A 496 16.50 32.28 22.69
CA GLY A 496 16.79 31.99 24.09
C GLY A 496 18.24 32.29 24.52
N PRO A 497 18.64 31.81 25.71
CA PRO A 497 20.01 31.95 26.20
C PRO A 497 21.00 31.19 25.32
N ALA A 498 22.14 31.82 25.02
CA ALA A 498 23.15 31.34 24.09
C ALA A 498 24.53 31.24 24.74
N LEU A 499 25.38 30.36 24.21
CA LEU A 499 26.78 30.21 24.64
C LEU A 499 27.70 31.32 24.10
N LYS A 500 27.16 32.28 23.34
CA LYS A 500 27.88 33.44 22.83
C LYS A 500 28.27 34.35 24.00
N GLY A 501 29.57 34.54 24.21
CA GLY A 501 30.13 35.32 25.31
C GLY A 501 30.97 34.50 26.28
N LEU A 502 30.88 33.17 26.22
CA LEU A 502 31.78 32.26 26.93
C LEU A 502 33.17 32.29 26.25
N PRO A 503 34.29 32.40 27.01
CA PRO A 503 35.62 32.45 26.42
C PRO A 503 35.98 31.12 25.73
N PRO A 504 36.86 31.14 24.71
CA PRO A 504 37.37 29.91 24.12
C PRO A 504 38.14 29.10 25.18
N ASN A 505 37.72 27.86 25.42
CA ASN A 505 38.23 26.97 26.48
C ASN A 505 38.03 27.50 27.92
N PRO A 506 36.76 27.66 28.37
CA PRO A 506 36.48 28.07 29.73
C PRO A 506 36.91 26.99 30.72
N THR A 507 37.34 27.40 31.92
CA THR A 507 37.42 26.47 33.06
C THR A 507 36.01 26.00 33.45
N ILE A 508 35.91 24.88 34.17
CA ILE A 508 34.61 24.39 34.67
C ILE A 508 33.91 25.44 35.53
N ALA A 509 34.65 26.19 36.36
CA ALA A 509 34.08 27.27 37.17
C ALA A 509 33.46 28.37 36.30
N GLN A 510 34.19 28.86 35.28
CA GLN A 510 33.67 29.86 34.34
C GLN A 510 32.45 29.35 33.56
N TYR A 511 32.45 28.07 33.17
CA TYR A 511 31.30 27.45 32.50
C TYR A 511 30.08 27.40 33.42
N CYS A 512 30.27 26.95 34.66
CA CYS A 512 29.23 26.89 35.68
C CYS A 512 28.65 28.27 35.96
N ASP A 513 29.49 29.27 36.25
CA ASP A 513 29.04 30.63 36.55
C ASP A 513 28.28 31.25 35.39
N PHE A 514 28.76 31.06 34.15
CA PHE A 514 28.12 31.61 32.95
C PHE A 514 26.75 30.99 32.69
N VAL A 515 26.65 29.65 32.70
CA VAL A 515 25.39 28.94 32.40
C VAL A 515 24.40 29.03 33.56
N PHE A 516 24.86 28.95 34.81
CA PHE A 516 24.03 29.07 36.00
C PHE A 516 23.56 30.51 36.24
N GLY A 517 24.27 31.51 35.71
CA GLY A 517 23.89 32.91 35.74
C GLY A 517 22.72 33.28 34.81
N TRP A 518 22.27 32.37 33.93
CA TRP A 518 21.07 32.61 33.11
C TRP A 518 19.80 32.59 33.95
N GLU A 519 18.87 33.49 33.67
CA GLU A 519 17.55 33.41 34.28
C GLU A 519 16.80 32.18 33.77
N GLN A 520 16.27 31.36 34.68
CA GLN A 520 15.46 30.18 34.29
C GLN A 520 14.26 30.58 33.41
N LYS A 521 13.73 31.79 33.62
CA LYS A 521 12.63 32.36 32.83
C LYS A 521 12.99 32.38 31.34
N ASP A 522 14.17 32.85 30.96
CA ASP A 522 14.59 32.95 29.55
C ASP A 522 14.63 31.57 28.86
N PHE A 523 15.07 30.55 29.60
CA PHE A 523 15.06 29.17 29.14
C PHE A 523 13.62 28.67 28.93
N THR A 524 12.74 28.89 29.91
CA THR A 524 11.34 28.45 29.83
C THR A 524 10.53 29.23 28.78
N GLU A 525 10.79 30.52 28.59
CA GLU A 525 10.14 31.36 27.58
C GLU A 525 10.46 30.85 26.17
N THR A 526 11.68 30.35 25.96
CA THR A 526 12.07 29.69 24.70
C THR A 526 11.18 28.49 24.39
N PHE A 527 10.89 27.64 25.36
CA PHE A 527 9.96 26.52 25.18
C PHE A 527 8.50 26.97 25.06
N ALA A 528 8.10 27.99 25.83
CA ALA A 528 6.76 28.55 25.80
C ALA A 528 6.40 29.05 24.39
N VAL A 529 7.32 29.75 23.72
CA VAL A 529 7.14 30.23 22.35
C VAL A 529 7.35 29.10 21.34
N ASN A 530 8.51 28.43 21.38
CA ASN A 530 8.93 27.54 20.29
C ASN A 530 8.17 26.21 20.28
N ALA A 531 7.68 25.72 21.42
CA ALA A 531 7.02 24.41 21.52
C ALA A 531 5.55 24.55 21.95
N THR A 532 5.29 25.15 23.12
CA THR A 532 3.94 25.25 23.68
C THR A 532 3.03 26.10 22.80
N GLY A 533 3.49 27.27 22.38
CA GLY A 533 2.74 28.16 21.50
C GLY A 533 2.50 27.57 20.12
N VAL A 534 3.44 26.79 19.59
CA VAL A 534 3.26 26.02 18.34
C VAL A 534 2.12 25.00 18.50
N PHE A 535 2.09 24.24 19.59
CA PHE A 535 1.03 23.26 19.87
C PHE A 535 -0.35 23.93 19.95
N PHE A 536 -0.47 25.00 20.74
CA PHE A 536 -1.75 25.68 20.91
C PHE A 536 -2.20 26.42 19.65
N THR A 537 -1.26 26.92 18.83
CA THR A 537 -1.58 27.44 17.50
C THR A 537 -2.20 26.34 16.64
N VAL A 538 -1.62 25.13 16.61
CA VAL A 538 -2.22 24.00 15.87
C VAL A 538 -3.61 23.71 16.40
N ALA A 539 -3.76 23.54 17.72
CA ALA A 539 -5.02 23.18 18.36
C ALA A 539 -6.14 24.20 18.08
N ALA A 540 -5.84 25.50 18.17
CA ALA A 540 -6.82 26.56 17.97
C ALA A 540 -7.44 26.57 16.56
N PHE A 541 -6.69 26.14 15.55
CA PHE A 541 -7.13 26.19 14.15
C PHE A 541 -7.67 24.87 13.59
N LEU A 542 -7.71 23.79 14.37
CA LEU A 542 -8.14 22.46 13.87
C LEU A 542 -9.55 22.47 13.28
N GLU A 543 -10.50 23.17 13.90
CA GLU A 543 -11.87 23.26 13.36
C GLU A 543 -11.91 23.97 12.00
N LEU A 544 -11.17 25.07 11.83
CA LEU A 544 -11.13 25.77 10.55
C LEU A 544 -10.43 24.96 9.45
N LEU A 545 -9.45 24.13 9.81
CA LEU A 545 -8.78 23.21 8.88
C LEU A 545 -9.70 22.07 8.44
N ASP A 546 -10.51 21.53 9.36
CA ASP A 546 -11.54 20.53 9.09
C ASP A 546 -12.63 21.09 8.17
N GLU A 547 -13.10 22.32 8.42
CA GLU A 547 -14.00 23.03 7.51
C GLU A 547 -13.37 23.21 6.11
N GLY A 548 -12.06 23.49 6.04
CA GLY A 548 -11.33 23.56 4.78
C GLY A 548 -11.36 22.23 4.00
N ASN A 549 -11.21 21.10 4.71
CA ASN A 549 -11.33 19.77 4.10
C ASN A 549 -12.75 19.48 3.62
N LYS A 550 -13.78 19.85 4.39
CA LYS A 550 -15.20 19.65 4.02
C LYS A 550 -15.57 20.40 2.74
N ARG A 551 -15.01 21.59 2.52
CA ARG A 551 -15.23 22.34 1.27
C ARG A 551 -14.67 21.66 0.03
N SER A 552 -13.68 20.78 0.16
CA SER A 552 -13.02 20.09 -0.96
C SER A 552 -12.57 21.06 -2.08
N ASN A 553 -12.18 22.29 -1.72
CA ASN A 553 -11.78 23.34 -2.66
C ASN A 553 -10.42 23.06 -3.32
N PHE A 554 -9.60 22.21 -2.69
CA PHE A 554 -8.33 21.72 -3.22
C PHE A 554 -8.28 20.20 -3.19
N LYS A 555 -7.52 19.62 -4.13
CA LYS A 555 -7.30 18.16 -4.18
C LYS A 555 -6.44 17.68 -3.01
N GLN A 556 -5.50 18.50 -2.55
CA GLN A 556 -4.70 18.24 -1.36
C GLN A 556 -5.50 18.56 -0.09
N ARG A 557 -5.28 17.75 0.94
CA ARG A 557 -5.91 17.96 2.26
C ARG A 557 -5.27 19.13 3.01
N SER A 558 -6.07 19.75 3.86
CA SER A 558 -5.64 20.78 4.82
C SER A 558 -4.48 20.27 5.68
N GLN A 559 -3.61 21.19 6.13
CA GLN A 559 -2.45 20.80 6.91
C GLN A 559 -1.97 21.86 7.90
N VAL A 560 -1.21 21.39 8.88
CA VAL A 560 -0.35 22.22 9.72
C VAL A 560 1.11 22.02 9.35
N ILE A 561 1.88 23.11 9.36
CA ILE A 561 3.32 23.10 9.13
C ILE A 561 3.99 23.81 10.30
N ALA A 562 5.06 23.26 10.87
CA ALA A 562 5.91 23.99 11.81
C ALA A 562 7.25 24.36 11.17
N THR A 563 7.76 25.53 11.54
CA THR A 563 9.16 25.89 11.27
C THR A 563 10.02 25.47 12.46
N SER A 564 10.74 24.36 12.29
CA SER A 564 11.78 23.93 13.23
C SER A 564 13.11 24.62 12.90
N SER A 565 14.23 23.90 12.93
CA SER A 565 15.57 24.35 12.53
C SER A 565 16.49 23.15 12.43
N ILE A 566 17.56 23.23 11.64
CA ILE A 566 18.67 22.27 11.74
C ILE A 566 19.29 22.21 13.15
N GLY A 567 19.08 23.25 13.97
CA GLY A 567 19.45 23.26 15.38
C GLY A 567 18.79 22.15 16.21
N ALA A 568 17.69 21.55 15.72
CA ALA A 568 17.08 20.36 16.33
C ALA A 568 17.97 19.10 16.27
N TYR A 569 18.92 19.08 15.33
CA TYR A 569 19.77 17.91 15.05
C TYR A 569 21.26 18.18 15.32
N ASN A 570 21.67 19.44 15.35
CA ASN A 570 23.06 19.83 15.55
C ASN A 570 23.51 19.53 16.99
N ARG A 571 24.60 18.76 17.13
CA ARG A 571 25.22 18.42 18.42
C ARG A 571 26.24 19.45 18.91
N ASN A 572 26.53 20.47 18.11
CA ASN A 572 27.27 21.66 18.52
C ASN A 572 26.29 22.84 18.72
N PRO A 573 25.69 22.98 19.91
CA PRO A 573 24.59 23.92 20.13
C PRO A 573 25.10 25.37 20.19
N MET A 574 24.35 26.29 19.59
CA MET A 574 24.52 27.72 19.90
C MET A 574 23.92 28.09 21.26
N GLY A 575 22.92 27.32 21.72
CA GLY A 575 22.26 27.42 23.01
C GLY A 575 21.39 26.18 23.23
N PHE A 576 21.26 25.74 24.48
CA PHE A 576 20.58 24.47 24.80
C PHE A 576 19.06 24.56 24.70
N ALA A 577 18.46 25.70 25.07
CA ALA A 577 17.02 25.92 25.01
C ALA A 577 16.49 25.87 23.57
N TYR A 578 17.18 26.54 22.65
CA TYR A 578 16.77 26.61 21.25
C TYR A 578 16.75 25.23 20.57
N GLY A 579 17.88 24.52 20.56
CA GLY A 579 17.99 23.22 19.90
C GLY A 579 17.01 22.20 20.47
N ALA A 580 16.89 22.13 21.81
CA ALA A 580 15.96 21.24 22.48
C ALA A 580 14.49 21.57 22.17
N SER A 581 14.11 22.86 22.18
CA SER A 581 12.74 23.26 21.83
C SER A 581 12.39 22.96 20.37
N LYS A 582 13.34 23.12 19.44
CA LYS A 582 13.16 22.79 18.02
C LYS A 582 13.09 21.27 17.77
N ALA A 583 13.84 20.47 18.53
CA ALA A 583 13.72 19.02 18.53
C ALA A 583 12.35 18.55 19.09
N ALA A 584 11.86 19.20 20.14
CA ALA A 584 10.53 18.95 20.69
C ALA A 584 9.44 19.17 19.64
N VAL A 585 9.53 20.25 18.85
CA VAL A 585 8.60 20.51 17.74
C VAL A 585 8.66 19.44 16.67
N VAL A 586 9.86 18.99 16.27
CA VAL A 586 10.01 17.91 15.28
C VAL A 586 9.27 16.66 15.74
N HIS A 587 9.51 16.23 16.99
CA HIS A 587 8.87 15.03 17.52
C HIS A 587 7.36 15.22 17.68
N MET A 588 6.93 16.38 18.19
CA MET A 588 5.51 16.74 18.32
C MET A 588 4.78 16.67 16.97
N PHE A 589 5.38 17.17 15.90
CA PHE A 589 4.76 17.11 14.57
C PHE A 589 4.73 15.69 13.98
N LYS A 590 5.66 14.80 14.36
CA LYS A 590 5.54 13.37 14.05
C LYS A 590 4.34 12.76 14.77
N GLN A 591 4.13 13.09 16.05
CA GLN A 591 2.95 12.64 16.78
C GLN A 591 1.66 13.19 16.16
N LEU A 592 1.59 14.50 15.89
CA LEU A 592 0.45 15.13 15.22
C LEU A 592 0.17 14.52 13.85
N SER A 593 1.20 14.14 13.09
CA SER A 593 1.01 13.49 11.78
C SER A 593 0.31 12.12 11.87
N THR A 594 0.33 11.49 13.04
CA THR A 594 -0.42 10.26 13.34
C THR A 594 -1.78 10.59 13.96
N THR A 595 -1.82 11.52 14.93
CA THR A 595 -3.04 11.85 15.68
C THR A 595 -4.07 12.60 14.86
N LEU A 596 -3.65 13.39 13.86
CA LEU A 596 -4.56 14.18 13.02
C LEU A 596 -5.11 13.44 11.79
N VAL A 597 -4.68 12.19 11.57
CA VAL A 597 -5.14 11.35 10.45
C VAL A 597 -6.67 11.18 10.42
N PRO A 598 -7.37 10.89 11.54
CA PRO A 598 -8.84 10.74 11.53
C PRO A 598 -9.58 12.01 11.07
N PHE A 599 -8.96 13.18 11.18
CA PHE A 599 -9.52 14.47 10.77
C PHE A 599 -9.09 14.88 9.35
N ASN A 600 -8.38 14.00 8.63
CA ASN A 600 -7.81 14.28 7.31
C ASN A 600 -6.87 15.51 7.30
N ILE A 601 -6.23 15.85 8.42
CA ILE A 601 -5.30 16.98 8.51
C ILE A 601 -3.87 16.46 8.53
N ARG A 602 -3.03 16.96 7.63
CA ARG A 602 -1.60 16.58 7.59
C ARG A 602 -0.77 17.44 8.54
N ALA A 603 0.35 16.93 9.02
CA ALA A 603 1.30 17.70 9.82
C ALA A 603 2.72 17.53 9.26
N ASN A 604 3.39 18.62 8.87
CA ASN A 604 4.74 18.59 8.32
C ASN A 604 5.65 19.64 8.97
N VAL A 605 6.96 19.53 8.76
CA VAL A 605 7.95 20.44 9.34
C VAL A 605 8.89 20.93 8.25
N ILE A 606 9.26 22.21 8.31
CA ILE A 606 10.41 22.76 7.58
C ILE A 606 11.53 22.95 8.61
N ALA A 607 12.72 22.42 8.31
CA ALA A 607 13.91 22.54 9.15
C ALA A 607 14.98 23.37 8.41
N PRO A 608 14.92 24.70 8.54
CA PRO A 608 15.84 25.59 7.85
C PRO A 608 17.24 25.63 8.48
N GLY A 609 18.24 25.82 7.63
CA GLY A 609 19.60 26.23 7.98
C GLY A 609 19.72 27.74 8.24
N PHE A 610 20.80 28.35 7.75
CA PHE A 610 20.94 29.81 7.82
C PHE A 610 20.12 30.48 6.72
N TYR A 611 19.16 31.31 7.15
CA TYR A 611 18.37 32.22 6.32
C TYR A 611 18.44 33.61 6.94
N PRO A 612 18.28 34.71 6.17
CA PRO A 612 18.11 36.05 6.74
C PRO A 612 16.90 36.14 7.67
N SER A 613 17.13 36.45 8.95
CA SER A 613 16.09 36.67 9.97
C SER A 613 16.65 37.55 11.08
N GLU A 614 15.83 38.15 11.93
CA GLU A 614 16.32 38.98 13.05
C GLU A 614 17.38 38.26 13.92
N MET A 615 17.29 36.93 14.04
CA MET A 615 18.24 36.12 14.80
C MET A 615 19.59 35.88 14.08
N THR A 616 19.59 35.91 12.75
CA THR A 616 20.69 35.39 11.91
C THR A 616 21.26 36.44 10.96
N THR A 617 20.59 37.57 10.75
CA THR A 617 20.98 38.62 9.80
C THR A 617 22.42 39.09 10.05
N ALA A 618 22.84 39.34 11.29
CA ALA A 618 24.21 39.74 11.57
C ALA A 618 25.25 38.70 11.09
N THR A 619 24.95 37.41 11.27
CA THR A 619 25.83 36.32 10.83
C THR A 619 25.81 36.15 9.31
N VAL A 620 24.65 36.28 8.68
CA VAL A 620 24.50 36.19 7.22
C VAL A 620 25.19 37.37 6.54
N GLU A 621 25.02 38.59 7.03
CA GLU A 621 25.70 39.79 6.51
C GLU A 621 27.22 39.72 6.66
N ALA A 622 27.72 39.15 7.77
CA ALA A 622 29.15 38.90 7.94
C ALA A 622 29.74 37.94 6.88
N HIS A 623 28.90 37.15 6.21
CA HIS A 623 29.28 36.19 5.17
C HIS A 623 28.59 36.51 3.84
N LYS A 624 28.29 37.79 3.57
CA LYS A 624 27.63 38.22 2.32
C LYS A 624 28.42 37.89 1.05
N GLU A 625 29.74 37.80 1.16
CA GLU A 625 30.66 37.43 0.05
C GLU A 625 30.69 35.91 -0.19
N GLY A 626 29.96 35.13 0.61
CA GLY A 626 29.90 33.67 0.53
C GLY A 626 30.28 33.00 1.85
N TRP A 627 29.85 31.75 1.97
CA TRP A 627 30.15 30.88 3.09
C TRP A 627 31.25 29.88 2.72
N PRO A 628 32.19 29.56 3.63
CA PRO A 628 33.13 28.47 3.39
C PRO A 628 32.42 27.13 3.20
N LYS A 629 32.89 26.27 2.28
CA LYS A 629 32.38 24.89 2.09
C LYS A 629 32.40 24.04 3.36
N THR A 630 33.34 24.33 4.26
CA THR A 630 33.47 23.69 5.57
C THR A 630 32.41 24.14 6.59
N THR A 631 31.58 25.11 6.21
CA THR A 631 30.52 25.69 7.04
C THR A 631 29.16 25.49 6.36
N ILE A 632 29.03 25.82 5.08
CA ILE A 632 27.85 25.47 4.26
C ILE A 632 28.37 24.97 2.91
N PRO A 633 28.16 23.68 2.55
CA PRO A 633 28.62 23.13 1.28
C PRO A 633 28.16 23.87 0.03
N GLU A 634 26.94 24.42 0.02
CA GLU A 634 26.41 25.26 -1.06
C GLU A 634 26.96 26.70 -1.07
N GLU A 635 27.87 27.05 -0.16
CA GLU A 635 28.60 28.33 -0.11
C GLU A 635 27.73 29.59 0.01
N ARG A 636 26.44 29.44 0.33
CA ARG A 636 25.50 30.54 0.56
C ARG A 636 24.48 30.24 1.66
N ALA A 637 23.90 31.29 2.22
CA ALA A 637 22.69 31.15 3.02
C ALA A 637 21.48 30.89 2.09
N GLY A 638 20.41 30.31 2.65
CA GLY A 638 19.14 30.22 1.96
C GLY A 638 18.46 31.59 1.85
N ASP A 639 17.66 31.77 0.81
CA ASP A 639 16.97 33.03 0.52
C ASP A 639 15.44 32.86 0.40
N VAL A 640 14.76 33.92 -0.07
CA VAL A 640 13.31 33.92 -0.23
C VAL A 640 12.83 32.90 -1.27
N GLU A 641 13.60 32.64 -2.32
CA GLU A 641 13.23 31.70 -3.39
C GLU A 641 13.33 30.25 -2.90
N ASP A 642 14.39 29.93 -2.14
CA ASP A 642 14.54 28.61 -1.51
C ASP A 642 13.38 28.31 -0.57
N MET A 643 12.99 29.28 0.28
CA MET A 643 11.91 29.13 1.24
C MET A 643 10.54 29.08 0.54
N ALA A 644 10.33 29.92 -0.49
CA ALA A 644 9.12 29.90 -1.31
C ALA A 644 8.96 28.54 -2.00
N GLY A 645 10.02 28.00 -2.62
CA GLY A 645 10.00 26.68 -3.23
C GLY A 645 9.67 25.57 -2.24
N ALA A 646 10.28 25.60 -1.04
CA ALA A 646 10.02 24.63 0.02
C ALA A 646 8.56 24.65 0.50
N VAL A 647 8.00 25.84 0.76
CA VAL A 647 6.62 25.94 1.25
C VAL A 647 5.60 25.67 0.15
N LEU A 648 5.83 26.14 -1.08
CA LEU A 648 4.96 25.83 -2.23
C LEU A 648 4.93 24.33 -2.51
N PHE A 649 6.06 23.65 -2.40
CA PHE A 649 6.09 22.18 -2.47
C PHE A 649 5.14 21.59 -1.43
N LEU A 650 5.32 21.88 -0.13
CA LEU A 650 4.50 21.26 0.92
C LEU A 650 3.00 21.62 0.84
N VAL A 651 2.68 22.86 0.48
CA VAL A 651 1.32 23.42 0.48
C VAL A 651 0.50 23.06 -0.75
N SER A 652 1.14 22.96 -1.92
CA SER A 652 0.46 22.69 -3.19
C SER A 652 0.16 21.20 -3.40
N ARG A 653 -0.34 20.88 -4.59
CA ARG A 653 -0.53 19.49 -5.03
C ARG A 653 0.80 18.72 -5.10
N ALA A 654 1.93 19.40 -5.32
CA ALA A 654 3.26 18.79 -5.41
C ALA A 654 3.64 18.01 -4.16
N GLY A 655 3.36 18.56 -2.98
CA GLY A 655 3.65 17.95 -1.68
C GLY A 655 2.44 17.33 -1.01
N ALA A 656 1.32 17.13 -1.72
CA ALA A 656 0.07 16.59 -1.17
C ALA A 656 0.22 15.22 -0.50
N TYR A 657 1.28 14.47 -0.83
CA TYR A 657 1.58 13.15 -0.27
C TYR A 657 2.61 13.17 0.87
N THR A 658 2.95 14.35 1.41
CA THR A 658 3.82 14.49 2.58
C THR A 658 2.99 14.53 3.86
N ASN A 659 3.23 13.62 4.80
CA ASN A 659 2.65 13.69 6.15
C ASN A 659 3.69 13.19 7.16
N GLY A 660 3.98 13.98 8.18
CA GLY A 660 5.09 13.78 9.09
C GLY A 660 6.45 14.05 8.45
N ASN A 661 6.53 14.73 7.30
CA ASN A 661 7.80 15.04 6.65
C ASN A 661 8.57 16.10 7.44
N VAL A 662 9.90 15.98 7.50
CA VAL A 662 10.79 17.09 7.91
C VAL A 662 11.62 17.48 6.71
N LEU A 663 11.26 18.60 6.09
CA LEU A 663 11.96 19.13 4.94
C LEU A 663 13.15 19.95 5.42
N VAL A 664 14.36 19.37 5.36
CA VAL A 664 15.60 20.10 5.61
C VAL A 664 15.94 20.96 4.40
N THR A 665 16.27 22.22 4.66
CA THR A 665 16.76 23.16 3.65
C THR A 665 17.90 23.98 4.26
N ASP A 666 19.15 23.52 4.08
CA ASP A 666 20.30 24.03 4.84
C ASP A 666 21.62 24.10 4.06
N GLY A 667 21.56 23.93 2.74
CA GLY A 667 22.74 23.94 1.88
C GLY A 667 23.75 22.84 2.17
N GLY A 668 23.33 21.72 2.79
CA GLY A 668 24.18 20.57 3.12
C GLY A 668 24.90 20.68 4.47
N ARG A 669 24.62 21.72 5.27
CA ARG A 669 25.32 21.99 6.53
C ARG A 669 25.25 20.83 7.52
N LEU A 670 24.09 20.19 7.68
CA LEU A 670 23.93 19.04 8.59
C LEU A 670 24.80 17.84 8.22
N GLY A 671 25.21 17.72 6.95
CA GLY A 671 26.10 16.64 6.49
C GLY A 671 27.55 16.80 6.93
N ILE A 672 27.96 17.99 7.39
CA ILE A 672 29.35 18.28 7.77
C ILE A 672 29.52 18.67 9.25
N VAL A 673 28.44 19.03 9.95
CA VAL A 673 28.48 19.24 11.40
C VAL A 673 28.09 17.95 12.13
N PRO A 674 28.64 17.68 13.33
CA PRO A 674 28.16 16.59 14.15
C PRO A 674 26.65 16.72 14.40
N SER A 675 25.86 15.84 13.79
CA SER A 675 24.40 15.91 13.83
C SER A 675 23.78 14.54 14.11
N SER A 676 22.46 14.54 14.36
CA SER A 676 21.64 13.34 14.58
C SER A 676 20.56 13.16 13.49
N TYR A 677 20.63 13.92 12.40
CA TYR A 677 19.63 13.91 11.32
C TYR A 677 19.76 12.66 10.45
#